data_AF-A0A9R1CN62-F1
#
_entry.id   AF-A0A9R1CN62-F1
#
_cell.length_a   1.000
_cell.length_b   1.000
_cell.length_c   1.000
_cell.angle_alpha   90.00
_cell.angle_beta   90.00
_cell.angle_gamma   90.00
#
_symmetry.space_group_name_H-M   'P 1'
#
loop_
_entity.id
_entity.type
_entity.pdbx_description
1 polymer ?
#
loop_
_entity_poly.entity_id
_entity_poly.type
_entity_poly.pdbx_seq_one_letter_code
_entity_poly.pdbx_strand_id
1 'polypeptide(L)'
;MPRNTHSSNPVISSPVYHNRSARSSSFSFEAWRYAPSPSSEELPQELPAGAMPAAADTFSVRQSSLYSQPPSMSSSPRMNSSFSRRDNQLEKDDLFGSVPTHFNSSTRLAYEAGPHNDYMTPQPLSYGRSRSKEPTRSCIPTNPTKRRLLFFGVPILLVIVAAAIIGGVVGSQKHHSSDNGSSIGAIPSGTSGTSGGGGSNSTSDTNGNTWNTFIQPGSGGNGSIVATDLGVNFTYLNAFGGTWAQNPYDPYSVSGQAQSWSPSLLEDWVWGEHIVRGVNIGGWLVTEPFIVPSLYEKYQTSTPKAIDEYTLSQAMGDNLATEMEEHYKTFVTEEDFALIAGAGLNYVRIALGYWAVETIDGEPYLAKVSWNYFLKAIDWARKYGLRLLIDFHALPGKSNSSLKHFTQLTLSMIGSQNGWNHSGKTGSVNWLYGVMGVANAQRSLETLRSIVEYISQDGIKQVAPMIGLVNEVQGKIVGQDVLTAFYYQAYELVRGITGYGAGNGPIILLHEGFYGIAAWNGFLAGADRIGLDQHPYLAFPVTQIPDNHTVQAHTVCGWGGGTNDTSTSYGIIIGGEWSNAINDCGYWLNGVDSTPQFELTGTGNCTGVEEWFNYSDEAKQSIMDYTLANMDALQNYFFWTWKIGNSTVKGYPTSPMWHYKLGLEQGWMPKDPRVAGGHCQNIGVGGNQFAGTYPASAVGSFPIDVATPTIDPTQVASHSVWPPTALGPSPSYSAAQITLFPTLTQTGTRNVLATPTHPSNVTLGGGWANAADATGAWVRVAGCEYPDEYDANTAAVPTAQCTGSL
;
A
#
# COMPACT_ATOMS: atom_id res chain seq x y z
N MET A 1 -10.86 32.58 58.36
CA MET A 1 -10.81 32.13 59.79
C MET A 1 -11.79 30.98 59.94
N PRO A 2 -11.60 30.03 60.89
CA PRO A 2 -10.40 29.60 61.62
C PRO A 2 -10.05 28.11 61.29
N ARG A 3 -8.98 27.42 61.73
CA ARG A 3 -7.67 27.71 62.36
C ARG A 3 -6.81 26.41 62.35
N ASN A 4 -5.48 26.54 62.18
CA ASN A 4 -4.37 25.98 62.98
C ASN A 4 -4.31 24.48 63.43
N THR A 5 -3.16 23.83 63.75
CA THR A 5 -1.70 23.90 63.41
C THR A 5 -0.92 22.83 64.23
N HIS A 6 0.15 22.23 63.69
CA HIS A 6 1.30 21.55 64.38
C HIS A 6 1.00 20.35 65.32
N SER A 7 1.91 19.44 65.73
CA SER A 7 3.39 19.33 65.85
C SER A 7 3.83 17.82 65.88
N SER A 8 5.08 17.33 65.75
CA SER A 8 6.44 17.85 65.42
C SER A 8 7.47 16.70 65.18
N ASN A 9 8.67 17.04 64.71
CA ASN A 9 9.95 16.26 64.63
C ASN A 9 10.52 15.83 66.02
N PRO A 10 11.64 15.03 66.21
CA PRO A 10 12.93 15.08 65.44
C PRO A 10 13.85 13.81 65.36
N VAL A 11 15.13 14.03 64.91
CA VAL A 11 16.38 13.21 65.01
C VAL A 11 16.57 12.11 63.94
N ILE A 12 17.50 12.14 62.96
CA ILE A 12 18.97 12.41 62.85
C ILE A 12 19.89 11.29 63.39
N SER A 13 20.47 10.45 62.51
CA SER A 13 21.93 10.19 62.42
C SER A 13 22.30 9.11 61.37
N SER A 14 23.27 9.39 60.50
CA SER A 14 23.97 8.42 59.62
C SER A 14 25.05 7.62 60.39
N PRO A 15 25.65 6.53 59.83
CA PRO A 15 26.84 6.73 58.98
C PRO A 15 27.13 5.68 57.85
N VAL A 16 27.67 6.21 56.74
CA VAL A 16 28.85 5.78 55.94
C VAL A 16 29.39 4.33 56.07
N TYR A 17 29.64 3.64 54.93
CA TYR A 17 30.90 2.89 54.65
C TYR A 17 31.16 2.65 53.14
N HIS A 18 32.26 1.98 52.78
CA HIS A 18 33.12 2.28 51.61
C HIS A 18 32.82 1.62 50.24
N ASN A 19 33.20 2.39 49.21
CA ASN A 19 33.63 2.06 47.84
C ASN A 19 34.55 0.82 47.69
N ARG A 20 34.34 0.00 46.65
CA ARG A 20 35.42 -0.68 45.89
C ARG A 20 35.00 -1.08 44.46
N SER A 21 35.95 -1.00 43.54
CA SER A 21 35.86 -1.30 42.11
C SER A 21 36.23 -2.74 41.73
N ALA A 22 35.69 -3.29 40.63
CA ALA A 22 36.45 -3.67 39.41
C ALA A 22 35.84 -4.83 38.55
N ARG A 23 35.82 -4.59 37.23
CA ARG A 23 36.17 -5.48 36.09
C ARG A 23 35.53 -6.88 35.89
N SER A 24 34.88 -6.97 34.72
CA SER A 24 35.07 -7.95 33.62
C SER A 24 34.64 -9.44 33.70
N SER A 25 33.92 -9.81 32.63
CA SER A 25 34.06 -10.99 31.77
C SER A 25 33.55 -12.39 32.17
N SER A 26 32.53 -12.82 31.41
CA SER A 26 32.40 -14.13 30.71
C SER A 26 32.09 -15.42 31.51
N PHE A 27 31.64 -16.43 30.75
CA PHE A 27 31.25 -17.81 31.10
C PHE A 27 29.90 -17.99 31.83
N SER A 28 29.19 -19.12 31.71
CA SER A 28 28.90 -20.06 30.60
C SER A 28 27.85 -21.07 31.10
N PHE A 29 27.14 -21.76 30.20
CA PHE A 29 26.25 -22.88 30.57
C PHE A 29 26.98 -24.03 31.28
N GLU A 30 26.36 -24.67 32.27
CA GLU A 30 26.00 -26.11 32.16
C GLU A 30 25.01 -26.65 33.22
N ALA A 31 24.04 -27.43 32.71
CA ALA A 31 23.38 -28.64 33.23
C ALA A 31 23.19 -28.95 34.73
N TRP A 32 21.93 -29.28 35.08
CA TRP A 32 21.58 -30.36 36.03
C TRP A 32 20.45 -31.24 35.43
N ARG A 33 20.47 -32.57 35.69
CA ARG A 33 19.47 -33.56 35.24
C ARG A 33 19.00 -34.46 36.40
N TYR A 34 17.84 -35.13 36.22
CA TYR A 34 17.31 -36.29 36.98
C TYR A 34 16.88 -36.01 38.45
N ALA A 35 15.84 -36.61 39.06
CA ALA A 35 14.75 -37.54 38.64
C ALA A 35 13.61 -37.53 39.74
N PRO A 36 12.81 -38.60 39.98
CA PRO A 36 11.49 -38.87 39.35
C PRO A 36 10.29 -38.93 40.35
N SER A 37 9.08 -39.25 39.87
CA SER A 37 7.81 -39.36 40.63
C SER A 37 7.68 -40.58 41.55
N PRO A 38 6.63 -40.64 42.42
CA PRO A 38 5.68 -41.77 42.31
C PRO A 38 4.18 -41.52 42.66
N SER A 39 3.31 -42.33 42.02
CA SER A 39 2.05 -43.01 42.47
C SER A 39 0.86 -42.33 43.19
N SER A 40 -0.28 -42.30 42.49
CA SER A 40 -1.67 -42.79 42.79
C SER A 40 -2.24 -43.05 44.21
N GLU A 41 -3.48 -42.57 44.44
CA GLU A 41 -4.60 -43.03 45.31
C GLU A 41 -5.87 -42.19 44.94
N GLU A 42 -7.16 -42.55 45.07
CA GLU A 42 -7.91 -43.84 45.10
C GLU A 42 -9.38 -43.63 44.57
N LEU A 43 -10.45 -44.25 45.11
CA LEU A 43 -11.89 -44.15 44.73
C LEU A 43 -12.84 -44.23 45.96
N PRO A 44 -14.11 -43.76 45.89
CA PRO A 44 -15.28 -44.68 45.89
C PRO A 44 -16.46 -44.19 45.00
N GLN A 45 -17.26 -44.99 44.26
CA GLN A 45 -18.11 -46.17 44.53
C GLN A 45 -19.61 -45.83 44.77
N GLU A 46 -20.50 -46.17 43.80
CA GLU A 46 -21.79 -46.91 43.94
C GLU A 46 -22.73 -46.76 42.70
N LEU A 47 -23.66 -47.71 42.51
CA LEU A 47 -24.54 -47.94 41.34
C LEU A 47 -26.04 -47.98 41.79
N PRO A 48 -27.05 -47.88 40.89
CA PRO A 48 -27.61 -49.08 40.24
C PRO A 48 -28.13 -48.90 38.80
N ALA A 49 -28.48 -50.02 38.16
CA ALA A 49 -28.89 -50.12 36.75
C ALA A 49 -30.34 -50.58 36.55
N GLY A 50 -30.85 -50.49 35.31
CA GLY A 50 -31.92 -51.39 34.85
C GLY A 50 -32.86 -50.88 33.75
N ALA A 51 -32.77 -51.50 32.56
CA ALA A 51 -33.88 -52.02 31.71
C ALA A 51 -33.68 -51.80 30.20
N MET A 52 -33.42 -52.88 29.46
CA MET A 52 -33.78 -53.01 28.03
C MET A 52 -35.22 -53.55 27.90
N PRO A 53 -35.78 -53.60 26.68
CA PRO A 53 -35.91 -54.94 26.09
C PRO A 53 -35.40 -55.04 24.64
N ALA A 54 -35.16 -56.27 24.19
CA ALA A 54 -34.70 -56.61 22.84
C ALA A 54 -35.44 -57.85 22.29
N ALA A 55 -35.67 -57.90 20.97
CA ALA A 55 -35.88 -59.06 20.08
C ALA A 55 -36.33 -58.53 18.70
N ALA A 56 -35.55 -58.69 17.61
CA ALA A 56 -35.52 -59.85 16.70
C ALA A 56 -36.58 -59.73 15.55
N ASP A 57 -36.37 -60.17 14.30
CA ASP A 57 -35.37 -61.12 13.82
C ASP A 57 -35.04 -61.03 12.29
N THR A 58 -33.89 -61.61 11.91
CA THR A 58 -33.48 -62.16 10.59
C THR A 58 -33.75 -61.44 9.25
N PHE A 59 -32.68 -61.28 8.45
CA PHE A 59 -32.44 -62.13 7.26
C PHE A 59 -30.94 -62.19 6.92
N SER A 60 -30.46 -63.32 6.38
CA SER A 60 -29.04 -63.50 5.98
C SER A 60 -28.95 -63.94 4.51
N VAL A 61 -27.77 -63.77 3.88
CA VAL A 61 -27.09 -64.84 3.11
C VAL A 61 -25.71 -64.38 2.57
N ARG A 62 -24.68 -65.14 2.98
CA ARG A 62 -23.40 -65.55 2.35
C ARG A 62 -22.51 -64.58 1.52
N GLN A 63 -21.22 -64.70 1.82
CA GLN A 63 -20.08 -64.37 0.94
C GLN A 63 -20.02 -65.25 -0.33
N SER A 64 -19.50 -64.69 -1.41
CA SER A 64 -18.59 -65.39 -2.32
C SER A 64 -17.60 -64.41 -2.95
N SER A 65 -16.31 -64.78 -2.94
CA SER A 65 -15.23 -64.05 -3.60
C SER A 65 -15.21 -64.29 -5.11
N LEU A 66 -14.83 -63.30 -5.91
CA LEU A 66 -14.11 -63.53 -7.17
C LEU A 66 -13.34 -62.27 -7.62
N TYR A 67 -12.18 -62.49 -8.23
CA TYR A 67 -11.25 -61.47 -8.76
C TYR A 67 -11.77 -60.82 -10.06
N SER A 68 -11.42 -59.54 -10.29
CA SER A 68 -11.19 -59.01 -11.63
C SER A 68 -10.11 -57.92 -11.61
N GLN A 69 -9.25 -57.91 -12.63
CA GLN A 69 -8.07 -57.04 -12.78
C GLN A 69 -8.27 -55.95 -13.85
N PRO A 70 -7.45 -54.88 -13.85
CA PRO A 70 -7.53 -53.80 -14.84
C PRO A 70 -6.88 -54.16 -16.20
N PRO A 71 -7.24 -53.49 -17.31
CA PRO A 71 -6.54 -53.65 -18.59
C PRO A 71 -5.21 -52.89 -18.63
N SER A 72 -4.19 -53.50 -19.26
CA SER A 72 -2.81 -53.02 -19.33
C SER A 72 -2.47 -52.30 -20.65
N MET A 73 -1.35 -51.56 -20.63
CA MET A 73 -0.70 -50.96 -21.80
C MET A 73 -0.26 -52.01 -22.85
N SER A 74 -0.07 -51.57 -24.11
CA SER A 74 0.68 -52.31 -25.13
C SER A 74 1.99 -51.61 -25.51
N SER A 75 2.91 -52.35 -26.13
CA SER A 75 4.36 -52.14 -26.04
C SER A 75 5.04 -51.43 -27.23
N SER A 76 6.24 -50.91 -26.94
CA SER A 76 7.25 -50.34 -27.85
C SER A 76 7.72 -51.26 -28.99
N PRO A 77 8.57 -50.78 -29.94
CA PRO A 77 10.02 -50.90 -29.71
C PRO A 77 10.91 -49.73 -30.20
N ARG A 78 12.10 -49.61 -29.62
CA ARG A 78 13.26 -48.88 -30.19
C ARG A 78 14.01 -49.80 -31.17
N MET A 79 14.62 -49.22 -32.20
CA MET A 79 15.83 -49.78 -32.83
C MET A 79 16.88 -48.69 -33.04
N ASN A 80 18.15 -49.09 -33.01
CA ASN A 80 19.32 -48.22 -33.04
C ASN A 80 20.11 -48.46 -34.33
N SER A 81 20.67 -47.39 -34.90
CA SER A 81 21.89 -47.32 -35.72
C SER A 81 22.18 -48.37 -36.81
N SER A 82 22.37 -47.90 -38.05
CA SER A 82 23.40 -48.46 -38.96
C SER A 82 24.00 -47.40 -39.89
N PHE A 83 25.32 -47.25 -39.85
CA PHE A 83 26.14 -46.53 -40.82
C PHE A 83 26.02 -47.16 -42.23
N SER A 84 26.23 -46.39 -43.31
CA SER A 84 27.45 -46.51 -44.17
C SER A 84 27.42 -45.65 -45.44
N ARG A 85 28.63 -45.28 -45.89
CA ARG A 85 29.04 -44.75 -47.22
C ARG A 85 28.89 -43.23 -47.42
N ARG A 86 29.99 -42.47 -47.46
CA ARG A 86 31.12 -42.41 -48.45
C ARG A 86 30.70 -41.57 -49.68
N ASP A 87 31.51 -40.67 -50.23
CA ASP A 87 32.89 -40.27 -49.92
C ASP A 87 33.22 -38.89 -50.55
N ASN A 88 34.38 -38.34 -50.14
CA ASN A 88 35.30 -37.48 -50.91
C ASN A 88 35.16 -35.93 -50.93
N GLN A 89 36.23 -35.34 -50.36
CA GLN A 89 37.05 -34.21 -50.84
C GLN A 89 36.49 -32.78 -50.74
N LEU A 90 37.28 -31.73 -50.54
CA LEU A 90 38.60 -31.42 -49.95
C LEU A 90 38.93 -30.00 -50.48
N GLU A 91 39.64 -29.17 -49.70
CA GLU A 91 40.12 -27.82 -50.09
C GLU A 91 39.03 -26.74 -50.30
N LYS A 92 39.27 -25.43 -50.05
CA LYS A 92 40.21 -24.71 -49.16
C LYS A 92 39.76 -23.24 -49.05
N ASP A 93 40.24 -22.57 -48.01
CA ASP A 93 40.55 -21.13 -47.89
C ASP A 93 39.44 -20.04 -48.00
N ASP A 94 39.47 -19.18 -46.98
CA ASP A 94 39.36 -17.71 -46.97
C ASP A 94 38.04 -16.89 -46.90
N LEU A 95 37.94 -16.20 -45.75
CA LEU A 95 37.61 -14.78 -45.50
C LEU A 95 36.19 -14.19 -45.74
N PHE A 96 35.60 -13.74 -44.62
CA PHE A 96 34.66 -12.62 -44.40
C PHE A 96 33.41 -12.44 -45.30
N GLY A 97 32.22 -12.47 -44.69
CA GLY A 97 31.00 -11.91 -45.31
C GLY A 97 29.67 -12.25 -44.61
N SER A 98 29.28 -11.42 -43.65
CA SER A 98 27.97 -11.36 -42.97
C SER A 98 26.72 -11.86 -43.73
N VAL A 99 25.91 -12.72 -43.09
CA VAL A 99 24.48 -12.98 -43.43
C VAL A 99 23.65 -13.05 -42.12
N PRO A 100 22.39 -12.56 -42.07
CA PRO A 100 21.61 -12.50 -40.82
C PRO A 100 20.86 -13.81 -40.52
N THR A 101 20.69 -14.11 -39.22
CA THR A 101 19.85 -15.21 -38.75
C THR A 101 18.40 -14.78 -38.54
N HIS A 102 17.48 -15.32 -39.33
CA HIS A 102 16.08 -15.44 -38.92
C HIS A 102 15.97 -16.41 -37.73
N PHE A 103 15.24 -16.04 -36.68
CA PHE A 103 14.56 -17.01 -35.82
C PHE A 103 13.10 -16.62 -35.64
N ASN A 104 12.25 -17.64 -35.54
CA ASN A 104 10.83 -17.58 -35.79
C ASN A 104 10.06 -17.75 -34.48
N SER A 105 9.31 -16.73 -34.04
CA SER A 105 8.45 -16.80 -32.86
C SER A 105 7.00 -17.04 -33.27
N SER A 106 6.49 -18.24 -32.98
CA SER A 106 5.09 -18.57 -33.24
C SER A 106 4.50 -19.48 -32.17
N THR A 107 3.73 -18.88 -31.26
CA THR A 107 2.51 -19.49 -30.69
C THR A 107 1.58 -18.38 -30.21
N ARG A 108 0.32 -18.42 -30.68
CA ARG A 108 -0.75 -17.47 -30.29
C ARG A 108 -1.34 -17.92 -28.92
N LEU A 109 -2.23 -17.18 -28.25
CA LEU A 109 -3.65 -17.02 -28.64
C LEU A 109 -4.24 -15.71 -28.10
N ALA A 110 -4.65 -14.83 -29.02
CA ALA A 110 -5.70 -13.83 -28.80
C ALA A 110 -6.88 -14.20 -29.73
N TYR A 111 -8.12 -13.98 -29.26
CA TYR A 111 -9.31 -14.31 -30.04
C TYR A 111 -9.70 -13.16 -30.98
N GLU A 112 -10.07 -13.50 -32.22
CA GLU A 112 -10.27 -12.55 -33.31
C GLU A 112 -11.71 -11.97 -33.34
N ALA A 113 -11.83 -10.69 -33.73
CA ALA A 113 -13.05 -10.12 -34.28
C ALA A 113 -12.78 -9.63 -35.71
N GLY A 114 -13.67 -9.97 -36.64
CA GLY A 114 -13.47 -9.83 -38.09
C GLY A 114 -13.70 -8.42 -38.68
N PRO A 115 -13.46 -8.24 -40.00
CA PRO A 115 -12.89 -6.99 -40.51
C PRO A 115 -13.76 -6.23 -41.52
N HIS A 116 -13.38 -4.97 -41.78
CA HIS A 116 -13.60 -4.30 -43.07
C HIS A 116 -12.34 -3.53 -43.52
N ASN A 117 -12.01 -3.68 -44.80
CA ASN A 117 -10.88 -3.01 -45.48
C ASN A 117 -11.21 -1.54 -45.80
N ASP A 118 -10.20 -0.65 -45.86
CA ASP A 118 -9.67 -0.24 -47.17
C ASP A 118 -8.30 0.46 -47.13
N TYR A 119 -7.62 0.43 -48.28
CA TYR A 119 -6.21 0.82 -48.48
C TYR A 119 -5.99 2.33 -48.65
N MET A 120 -4.87 2.87 -48.14
CA MET A 120 -3.91 3.63 -48.97
C MET A 120 -2.52 3.82 -48.31
N THR A 121 -1.52 4.13 -49.13
CA THR A 121 -0.07 3.94 -48.88
C THR A 121 0.74 5.25 -48.59
N PRO A 122 2.02 5.17 -48.14
CA PRO A 122 2.67 6.22 -47.33
C PRO A 122 3.69 7.12 -48.09
N GLN A 123 4.57 7.83 -47.34
CA GLN A 123 5.96 8.37 -47.61
C GLN A 123 6.16 9.83 -47.00
N PRO A 124 7.37 10.39 -46.76
CA PRO A 124 8.20 10.10 -45.55
C PRO A 124 9.01 11.31 -44.92
N LEU A 125 9.87 11.02 -43.90
CA LEU A 125 11.04 11.79 -43.36
C LEU A 125 10.76 13.05 -42.46
N SER A 126 11.22 13.17 -41.19
CA SER A 126 12.59 13.14 -40.57
C SER A 126 13.35 14.49 -40.66
N TYR A 127 14.07 15.06 -39.68
CA TYR A 127 14.17 15.00 -38.19
C TYR A 127 15.07 16.19 -37.74
N GLY A 128 14.96 16.78 -36.53
CA GLY A 128 15.94 17.81 -36.08
C GLY A 128 15.58 18.71 -34.89
N ARG A 129 16.36 18.61 -33.79
CA ARG A 129 16.19 19.32 -32.50
C ARG A 129 16.55 20.81 -32.50
N SER A 130 15.91 21.59 -31.63
CA SER A 130 16.57 22.64 -30.83
C SER A 130 15.90 22.80 -29.46
N ARG A 131 16.64 23.22 -28.43
CA ARG A 131 16.23 23.29 -27.01
C ARG A 131 15.84 24.72 -26.58
N SER A 132 14.80 24.82 -25.75
CA SER A 132 14.63 25.89 -24.74
C SER A 132 13.92 25.30 -23.51
N LYS A 133 14.27 25.75 -22.30
CA LYS A 133 13.72 25.26 -21.02
C LYS A 133 12.48 26.05 -20.61
N GLU A 134 11.47 25.35 -20.12
CA GLU A 134 10.47 25.63 -19.05
C GLU A 134 9.75 24.25 -18.83
N PRO A 135 9.04 23.98 -17.71
CA PRO A 135 8.76 22.60 -17.25
C PRO A 135 7.48 21.92 -17.81
N THR A 136 7.38 20.60 -17.59
CA THR A 136 6.24 19.64 -17.80
C THR A 136 6.21 18.75 -19.07
N ARG A 137 5.45 17.64 -18.97
CA ARG A 137 5.45 16.37 -19.74
C ARG A 137 5.29 16.49 -21.27
N SER A 138 5.56 15.48 -22.09
CA SER A 138 6.03 14.10 -21.83
C SER A 138 7.53 13.95 -21.45
N CYS A 139 8.52 14.21 -22.30
CA CYS A 139 8.54 15.25 -23.32
C CYS A 139 8.80 14.78 -24.76
N ILE A 140 8.10 13.76 -25.26
CA ILE A 140 7.79 13.63 -26.70
C ILE A 140 6.34 13.15 -26.91
N PRO A 141 5.46 14.02 -27.45
CA PRO A 141 4.65 13.62 -28.60
C PRO A 141 5.01 14.44 -29.83
N THR A 142 5.10 13.78 -30.98
CA THR A 142 5.28 14.44 -32.29
C THR A 142 3.96 14.56 -33.03
N ASN A 143 3.54 15.77 -33.42
CA ASN A 143 2.76 15.94 -34.65
C ASN A 143 2.90 17.37 -35.23
N PRO A 144 2.84 17.55 -36.57
CA PRO A 144 3.20 18.80 -37.20
C PRO A 144 1.98 19.68 -37.51
N THR A 145 2.15 21.00 -37.39
CA THR A 145 1.80 21.99 -38.44
C THR A 145 2.15 23.41 -37.97
N LYS A 146 2.18 24.37 -38.91
CA LYS A 146 2.36 25.83 -38.73
C LYS A 146 3.79 26.33 -38.48
N ARG A 147 4.55 26.50 -39.57
CA ARG A 147 5.71 27.43 -39.63
C ARG A 147 5.81 28.13 -40.99
N ARG A 148 5.08 29.24 -41.17
CA ARG A 148 5.26 30.21 -42.29
C ARG A 148 4.90 31.63 -41.84
N LEU A 149 5.87 32.33 -41.22
CA LEU A 149 5.88 33.81 -41.08
C LEU A 149 7.19 34.40 -40.50
N LEU A 150 8.16 33.58 -40.07
CA LEU A 150 9.38 34.05 -39.38
C LEU A 150 10.67 33.62 -40.09
N PHE A 151 11.00 34.26 -41.22
CA PHE A 151 12.29 34.04 -41.91
C PHE A 151 13.03 35.30 -42.41
N PHE A 152 12.56 36.52 -42.10
CA PHE A 152 13.21 37.77 -42.57
C PHE A 152 13.55 38.81 -41.49
N GLY A 153 13.24 38.58 -40.20
CA GLY A 153 13.37 39.63 -39.16
C GLY A 153 14.69 39.70 -38.38
N VAL A 154 15.41 38.58 -38.22
CA VAL A 154 16.45 38.45 -37.16
C VAL A 154 17.88 38.89 -37.55
N PRO A 155 18.38 38.77 -38.81
CA PRO A 155 19.74 39.18 -39.14
C PRO A 155 20.04 40.66 -38.93
N ILE A 156 19.02 41.51 -38.97
CA ILE A 156 19.14 42.98 -38.86
C ILE A 156 19.31 43.42 -37.40
N LEU A 157 18.67 42.74 -36.44
CA LEU A 157 18.67 43.16 -35.03
C LEU A 157 20.04 42.98 -34.36
N LEU A 158 20.77 41.91 -34.71
CA LEU A 158 22.08 41.60 -34.13
C LEU A 158 23.17 42.61 -34.54
N VAL A 159 23.08 43.20 -35.73
CA VAL A 159 23.99 44.26 -36.18
C VAL A 159 23.77 45.56 -35.37
N ILE A 160 22.52 45.86 -35.01
CA ILE A 160 22.16 47.06 -34.24
C ILE A 160 22.64 46.95 -32.77
N VAL A 161 22.49 45.79 -32.15
CA VAL A 161 22.95 45.58 -30.76
C VAL A 161 24.47 45.61 -30.64
N ALA A 162 25.20 45.07 -31.63
CA ALA A 162 26.67 45.14 -31.66
C ALA A 162 27.19 46.59 -31.76
N ALA A 163 26.49 47.46 -32.49
CA ALA A 163 26.84 48.88 -32.59
C ALA A 163 26.60 49.66 -31.28
N ALA A 164 25.60 49.29 -30.48
CA ALA A 164 25.26 49.96 -29.23
C ALA A 164 26.31 49.70 -28.11
N ILE A 165 26.87 48.49 -28.04
CA ILE A 165 27.81 48.10 -26.98
C ILE A 165 29.16 48.82 -27.10
N ILE A 166 29.61 49.13 -28.33
CA ILE A 166 30.86 49.87 -28.57
C ILE A 166 30.75 51.35 -28.15
N GLY A 167 29.54 51.92 -28.11
CA GLY A 167 29.32 53.31 -27.69
C GLY A 167 29.31 53.56 -26.18
N GLY A 168 29.26 52.51 -25.34
CA GLY A 168 28.97 52.65 -23.90
C GLY A 168 30.17 52.75 -22.95
N VAL A 169 31.41 52.56 -23.43
CA VAL A 169 32.58 52.29 -22.55
C VAL A 169 33.52 53.50 -22.38
N VAL A 170 33.02 54.73 -22.58
CA VAL A 170 33.81 55.97 -22.39
C VAL A 170 33.08 56.95 -21.46
N GLY A 171 33.48 56.99 -20.18
CA GLY A 171 33.02 58.01 -19.23
C GLY A 171 33.30 57.72 -17.74
N SER A 172 34.41 58.26 -17.21
CA SER A 172 34.77 58.57 -15.79
C SER A 172 34.20 57.71 -14.64
N GLN A 173 34.97 57.01 -13.78
CA GLN A 173 36.10 57.36 -12.89
C GLN A 173 35.88 58.40 -11.77
N LYS A 174 36.40 58.03 -10.56
CA LYS A 174 36.86 58.83 -9.37
C LYS A 174 35.80 59.31 -8.35
N HIS A 175 36.07 59.41 -7.04
CA HIS A 175 37.29 59.23 -6.17
C HIS A 175 36.87 58.63 -4.79
N HIS A 176 37.65 57.74 -4.13
CA HIS A 176 38.52 57.96 -2.93
C HIS A 176 37.89 58.72 -1.72
N SER A 177 38.08 58.34 -0.44
CA SER A 177 39.35 57.97 0.26
C SER A 177 39.21 57.00 1.47
N SER A 178 40.35 56.66 2.09
CA SER A 178 40.60 55.66 3.15
C SER A 178 40.73 56.22 4.58
N ASP A 179 40.68 55.33 5.60
CA ASP A 179 41.77 55.01 6.56
C ASP A 179 41.28 53.93 7.57
N ASN A 180 41.93 52.77 7.78
CA ASN A 180 43.23 52.41 8.40
C ASN A 180 43.25 52.42 9.95
N GLY A 181 43.55 51.26 10.58
CA GLY A 181 43.78 51.14 12.04
C GLY A 181 43.66 49.70 12.60
N SER A 182 44.79 49.07 12.95
CA SER A 182 44.90 47.65 13.35
C SER A 182 45.06 47.44 14.87
N SER A 183 44.61 46.29 15.43
CA SER A 183 45.50 45.26 16.06
C SER A 183 44.85 44.32 17.12
N ILE A 184 44.89 43.01 16.83
CA ILE A 184 45.35 41.85 17.66
C ILE A 184 44.93 41.68 19.15
N GLY A 185 44.40 40.49 19.46
CA GLY A 185 44.52 39.77 20.76
C GLY A 185 43.17 39.34 21.36
N ALA A 186 43.00 38.18 22.02
CA ALA A 186 43.79 36.95 22.13
C ALA A 186 42.86 35.77 22.56
N ILE A 187 43.30 34.52 22.41
CA ILE A 187 42.55 33.29 22.80
C ILE A 187 42.65 33.05 24.31
N PRO A 188 41.61 32.48 24.95
CA PRO A 188 41.85 31.35 25.86
C PRO A 188 40.97 30.11 25.59
N SER A 189 41.56 28.94 25.82
CA SER A 189 40.92 27.62 25.88
C SER A 189 40.44 27.29 27.30
N GLY A 190 39.46 26.38 27.48
CA GLY A 190 39.10 25.91 28.83
C GLY A 190 37.81 25.11 29.04
N THR A 191 37.78 23.86 28.54
CA THR A 191 37.15 22.64 29.11
C THR A 191 35.95 22.67 30.10
N SER A 192 34.94 21.88 29.72
CA SER A 192 34.18 20.88 30.51
C SER A 192 33.24 21.26 31.67
N GLY A 193 31.97 20.84 31.54
CA GLY A 193 31.04 20.57 32.64
C GLY A 193 29.98 19.57 32.20
N THR A 194 29.91 18.40 32.86
CA THR A 194 29.00 17.30 32.48
C THR A 194 28.03 16.99 33.61
N SER A 195 26.72 17.02 33.32
CA SER A 195 25.63 16.47 34.14
C SER A 195 24.39 16.37 33.25
N GLY A 196 23.62 15.28 33.17
CA GLY A 196 23.58 14.09 34.02
C GLY A 196 22.27 14.06 34.80
N GLY A 197 21.21 13.45 34.26
CA GLY A 197 19.89 13.41 34.89
C GLY A 197 18.75 13.08 33.93
N GLY A 198 18.73 11.85 33.39
CA GLY A 198 17.56 11.34 32.67
C GLY A 198 16.56 10.74 33.65
N GLY A 199 15.31 11.21 33.62
CA GLY A 199 14.21 10.68 34.44
C GLY A 199 12.90 10.77 33.67
N SER A 200 12.48 9.66 33.07
CA SER A 200 11.20 9.54 32.36
C SER A 200 10.08 9.20 33.35
N ASN A 201 9.29 10.20 33.76
CA ASN A 201 8.03 9.97 34.46
C ASN A 201 6.92 9.79 33.42
N SER A 202 6.37 8.58 33.33
CA SER A 202 5.05 8.35 32.75
C SER A 202 3.99 8.50 33.85
N THR A 203 3.14 9.52 33.72
CA THR A 203 1.90 9.62 34.51
C THR A 203 0.78 10.12 33.60
N SER A 204 -0.29 9.33 33.50
CA SER A 204 -1.53 9.72 32.86
C SER A 204 -2.20 10.83 33.66
N ASP A 205 -2.24 12.05 33.13
CA ASP A 205 -2.83 13.20 33.81
C ASP A 205 -4.10 13.67 33.10
N THR A 206 -5.24 13.32 33.67
CA THR A 206 -6.57 13.73 33.20
C THR A 206 -7.01 15.02 33.90
N ASN A 207 -6.31 16.14 33.64
CA ASN A 207 -6.83 17.52 33.77
C ASN A 207 -5.76 18.57 33.40
N GLY A 208 -5.80 19.11 32.17
CA GLY A 208 -4.98 20.27 31.80
C GLY A 208 -4.73 20.38 30.30
N ASN A 209 -5.09 21.52 29.72
CA ASN A 209 -4.97 21.77 28.28
C ASN A 209 -3.53 22.19 27.88
N THR A 210 -2.53 21.39 28.26
CA THR A 210 -1.12 21.63 27.90
C THR A 210 -0.84 21.09 26.51
N TRP A 211 -0.91 21.99 25.52
CA TRP A 211 -0.46 21.74 24.16
C TRP A 211 0.99 21.20 24.14
N ASN A 212 1.28 20.30 23.20
CA ASN A 212 2.63 19.77 23.00
C ASN A 212 3.62 20.89 22.68
N THR A 213 4.50 21.22 23.63
CA THR A 213 5.43 22.34 23.52
C THR A 213 6.50 22.16 22.44
N PHE A 214 6.73 20.94 21.94
CA PHE A 214 7.66 20.71 20.84
C PHE A 214 7.08 21.14 19.47
N ILE A 215 5.76 21.11 19.32
CA ILE A 215 5.10 21.55 18.09
C ILE A 215 4.87 23.06 18.16
N GLN A 216 5.75 23.81 17.51
CA GLN A 216 5.71 25.28 17.41
C GLN A 216 5.62 25.74 15.95
N PRO A 217 5.10 26.95 15.67
CA PRO A 217 5.14 27.53 14.33
C PRO A 217 6.58 27.57 13.79
N GLY A 218 6.77 27.14 12.54
CA GLY A 218 8.09 27.12 11.92
C GLY A 218 8.06 26.68 10.47
N SER A 219 9.12 27.02 9.75
CA SER A 219 9.35 26.60 8.37
C SER A 219 10.83 26.53 8.06
N GLY A 220 11.21 25.76 7.03
CA GLY A 220 12.59 25.63 6.61
C GLY A 220 12.74 24.90 5.27
N GLY A 221 13.94 24.98 4.70
CA GLY A 221 14.34 24.23 3.51
C GLY A 221 15.42 23.20 3.82
N ASN A 222 16.05 22.67 2.78
CA ASN A 222 17.20 21.75 2.88
C ASN A 222 18.28 22.24 3.87
N GLY A 223 18.69 21.37 4.79
CA GLY A 223 19.70 21.64 5.83
C GLY A 223 19.17 22.30 7.10
N SER A 224 17.88 22.59 7.20
CA SER A 224 17.26 23.10 8.44
C SER A 224 17.01 21.98 9.47
N ILE A 225 16.99 22.34 10.75
CA ILE A 225 16.65 21.42 11.84
C ILE A 225 15.14 21.42 12.05
N VAL A 226 14.55 20.21 12.15
CA VAL A 226 13.16 19.99 12.49
C VAL A 226 13.10 19.33 13.86
N ALA A 227 12.23 19.84 14.74
CA ALA A 227 11.79 19.14 15.95
C ALA A 227 10.50 18.35 15.65
N THR A 228 10.46 17.08 16.09
CA THR A 228 9.26 16.24 16.05
C THR A 228 8.33 16.52 17.22
N ASP A 229 7.13 15.95 17.18
CA ASP A 229 6.19 15.91 18.31
C ASP A 229 6.77 15.22 19.56
N LEU A 230 7.79 14.36 19.42
CA LEU A 230 8.52 13.74 20.53
C LEU A 230 9.72 14.57 21.03
N GLY A 231 9.94 15.78 20.48
CA GLY A 231 11.08 16.63 20.82
C GLY A 231 12.42 16.13 20.29
N VAL A 232 12.42 15.16 19.36
CA VAL A 232 13.61 14.66 18.67
C VAL A 232 13.94 15.62 17.53
N ASN A 233 15.22 16.00 17.41
CA ASN A 233 15.69 16.86 16.33
C ASN A 233 16.35 16.04 15.22
N PHE A 234 15.99 16.30 13.97
CA PHE A 234 16.67 15.78 12.79
C PHE A 234 16.94 16.89 11.77
N THR A 235 17.80 16.63 10.78
CA THR A 235 18.10 17.60 9.70
C THR A 235 17.23 17.28 8.50
N TYR A 236 16.42 18.23 8.04
CA TYR A 236 15.61 18.06 6.83
C TYR A 236 16.50 18.11 5.60
N LEU A 237 16.62 16.98 4.88
CA LEU A 237 17.42 16.85 3.67
C LEU A 237 16.52 16.69 2.45
N ASN A 238 16.59 17.66 1.54
CA ASN A 238 15.83 17.68 0.30
C ASN A 238 16.63 18.42 -0.79
N ALA A 239 17.36 17.68 -1.61
CA ALA A 239 18.19 18.24 -2.69
C ALA A 239 17.37 18.85 -3.84
N PHE A 240 16.04 18.77 -3.78
CA PHE A 240 15.10 19.12 -4.84
C PHE A 240 14.34 20.43 -4.59
N GLY A 241 14.85 21.25 -3.66
CA GLY A 241 14.29 22.55 -3.33
C GLY A 241 12.99 22.47 -2.52
N GLY A 242 12.66 21.31 -1.96
CA GLY A 242 11.52 21.18 -1.08
C GLY A 242 11.69 21.92 0.26
N THR A 243 10.57 22.21 0.90
CA THR A 243 10.45 22.95 2.15
C THR A 243 9.48 22.27 3.09
N TRP A 244 9.65 22.51 4.39
CA TRP A 244 8.66 22.18 5.39
C TRP A 244 8.05 23.44 6.02
N ALA A 245 6.79 23.36 6.43
CA ALA A 245 6.12 24.41 7.20
C ALA A 245 5.03 23.83 8.10
N GLN A 246 4.93 24.33 9.34
CA GLN A 246 3.87 23.97 10.28
C GLN A 246 3.42 25.21 11.08
N ASN A 247 2.14 25.27 11.43
CA ASN A 247 1.59 26.26 12.33
C ASN A 247 0.50 25.60 13.18
N PRO A 248 0.78 25.18 14.43
CA PRO A 248 -0.20 24.46 15.25
C PRO A 248 -1.44 25.29 15.60
N TYR A 249 -1.36 26.63 15.52
CA TYR A 249 -2.46 27.56 15.82
C TYR A 249 -3.34 27.90 14.60
N ASP A 250 -2.89 27.56 13.40
CA ASP A 250 -3.66 27.65 12.15
C ASP A 250 -3.07 26.62 11.17
N PRO A 251 -3.35 25.33 11.37
CA PRO A 251 -2.66 24.26 10.66
C PRO A 251 -2.97 24.22 9.17
N TYR A 252 -4.08 24.81 8.72
CA TYR A 252 -4.51 24.74 7.32
C TYR A 252 -4.03 25.93 6.49
N SER A 253 -3.59 27.03 7.12
CA SER A 253 -2.96 28.18 6.45
C SER A 253 -1.58 27.92 5.82
N VAL A 254 -0.91 26.82 6.20
CA VAL A 254 0.46 26.51 5.78
C VAL A 254 0.60 25.08 5.28
N SER A 255 1.57 24.88 4.39
CA SER A 255 2.06 23.55 4.00
C SER A 255 3.51 23.65 3.55
N GLY A 256 4.25 22.55 3.67
CA GLY A 256 5.51 22.39 2.95
C GLY A 256 5.30 22.29 1.43
N GLN A 257 6.42 22.12 0.73
CA GLN A 257 6.44 21.80 -0.69
C GLN A 257 7.39 20.63 -0.88
N ALA A 258 6.91 19.49 -1.39
CA ALA A 258 7.73 18.28 -1.44
C ALA A 258 8.98 18.46 -2.32
N GLN A 259 8.85 19.14 -3.47
CA GLN A 259 9.96 19.54 -4.34
C GLN A 259 9.58 20.82 -5.08
N SER A 260 10.55 21.57 -5.60
CA SER A 260 10.32 22.84 -6.32
C SER A 260 9.51 22.73 -7.63
N TRP A 261 9.13 21.51 -8.04
CA TRP A 261 8.30 21.22 -9.22
C TRP A 261 6.98 20.51 -8.87
N SER A 262 6.75 20.22 -7.58
CA SER A 262 5.50 19.65 -7.08
C SER A 262 4.70 20.80 -6.45
N PRO A 263 3.41 20.96 -6.75
CA PRO A 263 2.59 21.98 -6.11
C PRO A 263 2.51 21.71 -4.61
N SER A 264 2.58 22.75 -3.78
CA SER A 264 2.25 22.67 -2.35
C SER A 264 0.79 22.26 -2.15
N LEU A 265 0.36 21.98 -0.91
CA LEU A 265 -1.05 21.66 -0.64
C LEU A 265 -1.99 22.89 -0.65
N LEU A 266 -1.43 24.09 -0.86
CA LEU A 266 -2.18 25.33 -1.06
C LEU A 266 -2.38 25.65 -2.55
N GLU A 267 -1.84 24.81 -3.45
CA GLU A 267 -1.90 24.95 -4.90
C GLU A 267 -2.63 23.75 -5.52
N ASP A 268 -3.35 24.01 -6.62
CA ASP A 268 -4.15 23.01 -7.30
C ASP A 268 -3.28 21.92 -7.96
N TRP A 269 -3.72 20.67 -7.83
CA TRP A 269 -3.11 19.55 -8.54
C TRP A 269 -3.68 19.44 -9.96
N VAL A 270 -2.97 20.00 -10.93
CA VAL A 270 -3.28 19.83 -12.36
C VAL A 270 -2.93 18.41 -12.83
N TRP A 271 -3.95 17.58 -13.04
CA TRP A 271 -3.80 16.25 -13.62
C TRP A 271 -3.32 16.31 -15.06
N GLY A 272 -2.41 15.40 -15.42
CA GLY A 272 -1.78 15.35 -16.74
C GLY A 272 -0.44 16.08 -16.75
N GLU A 273 -0.37 17.27 -16.18
CA GLU A 273 0.88 18.02 -15.98
C GLU A 273 1.71 17.45 -14.81
N HIS A 274 1.08 17.29 -13.65
CA HIS A 274 1.72 16.74 -12.46
C HIS A 274 1.70 15.20 -12.44
N ILE A 275 2.67 14.61 -11.74
CA ILE A 275 2.96 13.17 -11.73
C ILE A 275 2.92 12.66 -10.30
N VAL A 276 2.10 11.66 -10.03
CA VAL A 276 2.09 10.95 -8.74
C VAL A 276 3.34 10.07 -8.67
N ARG A 277 4.25 10.41 -7.75
CA ARG A 277 5.42 9.60 -7.42
C ARG A 277 5.36 9.30 -5.94
N GLY A 278 4.97 8.09 -5.58
CA GLY A 278 4.79 7.71 -4.20
C GLY A 278 5.44 6.40 -3.80
N VAL A 279 5.30 6.13 -2.51
CA VAL A 279 5.57 4.86 -1.86
C VAL A 279 4.38 4.48 -0.99
N ASN A 280 4.19 3.19 -0.80
CA ASN A 280 3.31 2.66 0.22
C ASN A 280 3.97 2.71 1.59
N ILE A 281 3.14 2.80 2.63
CA ILE A 281 3.53 2.59 4.03
C ILE A 281 2.89 1.28 4.51
N GLY A 282 3.19 0.20 3.78
CA GLY A 282 2.81 -1.17 4.15
C GLY A 282 3.47 -1.59 5.46
N GLY A 283 2.86 -2.55 6.15
CA GLY A 283 3.32 -3.05 7.45
C GLY A 283 3.24 -2.08 8.64
N TRP A 284 2.61 -0.89 8.51
CA TRP A 284 2.47 0.10 9.60
C TRP A 284 1.12 0.03 10.31
N LEU A 285 0.05 0.57 9.71
CA LEU A 285 -1.29 0.61 10.33
C LEU A 285 -2.11 -0.66 10.03
N VAL A 286 -1.63 -1.45 9.06
CA VAL A 286 -1.95 -2.86 8.85
C VAL A 286 -0.60 -3.59 8.76
N THR A 287 -0.44 -4.66 9.53
CA THR A 287 0.84 -5.36 9.71
C THR A 287 0.95 -6.60 8.83
N GLU A 288 2.17 -6.85 8.34
CA GLU A 288 2.47 -7.95 7.42
C GLU A 288 3.77 -8.66 7.83
N PRO A 289 3.77 -10.01 7.92
CA PRO A 289 4.92 -10.78 8.39
C PRO A 289 6.23 -10.52 7.64
N PHE A 290 6.19 -10.28 6.32
CA PHE A 290 7.41 -10.07 5.53
C PHE A 290 7.97 -8.64 5.64
N ILE A 291 7.12 -7.67 6.00
CA ILE A 291 7.49 -6.26 6.16
C ILE A 291 7.97 -5.99 7.59
N VAL A 292 7.35 -6.63 8.60
CA VAL A 292 7.73 -6.46 10.01
C VAL A 292 8.01 -7.80 10.71
N PRO A 293 8.95 -8.61 10.21
CA PRO A 293 9.17 -9.99 10.69
C PRO A 293 9.45 -10.08 12.18
N SER A 294 10.21 -9.13 12.76
CA SER A 294 10.48 -9.06 14.20
C SER A 294 9.24 -8.94 15.10
N LEU A 295 8.12 -8.41 14.58
CA LEU A 295 6.85 -8.34 15.31
C LEU A 295 6.20 -9.73 15.43
N TYR A 296 6.38 -10.59 14.42
CA TYR A 296 5.78 -11.93 14.33
C TYR A 296 6.70 -13.05 14.84
N GLU A 297 8.02 -12.91 14.72
CA GLU A 297 9.03 -13.92 15.10
C GLU A 297 8.92 -14.33 16.58
N LYS A 298 8.58 -13.38 17.46
CA LYS A 298 8.37 -13.63 18.90
C LYS A 298 7.13 -14.49 19.21
N TYR A 299 6.20 -14.63 18.26
CA TYR A 299 4.94 -15.38 18.37
C TYR A 299 4.88 -16.60 17.42
N GLN A 300 6.04 -17.12 17.02
CA GLN A 300 6.11 -18.34 16.19
C GLN A 300 5.87 -19.63 16.98
N THR A 301 5.93 -19.57 18.31
CA THR A 301 5.70 -20.68 19.25
C THR A 301 4.48 -20.50 20.16
N SER A 302 3.70 -19.43 19.97
CA SER A 302 2.45 -19.19 20.69
C SER A 302 1.30 -20.06 20.16
N THR A 303 0.18 -20.06 20.89
CA THR A 303 -1.08 -20.69 20.45
C THR A 303 -2.21 -19.68 20.63
N PRO A 304 -2.78 -19.11 19.55
CA PRO A 304 -2.44 -19.36 18.13
C PRO A 304 -1.02 -18.88 17.78
N LYS A 305 -0.46 -19.45 16.70
CA LYS A 305 0.77 -18.96 16.06
C LYS A 305 0.44 -17.72 15.23
N ALA A 306 1.26 -16.67 15.32
CA ALA A 306 1.05 -15.45 14.54
C ALA A 306 1.44 -15.65 13.06
N ILE A 307 0.45 -15.51 12.17
CA ILE A 307 0.59 -15.60 10.70
C ILE A 307 0.01 -14.38 9.95
N ASP A 308 -0.79 -13.57 10.65
CA ASP A 308 -1.46 -12.34 10.20
C ASP A 308 -1.77 -11.45 11.41
N GLU A 309 -2.22 -10.20 11.21
CA GLU A 309 -2.51 -9.28 12.34
C GLU A 309 -3.59 -9.83 13.29
N TYR A 310 -4.57 -10.59 12.78
CA TYR A 310 -5.59 -11.25 13.60
C TYR A 310 -4.98 -12.21 14.63
N THR A 311 -4.18 -13.18 14.16
CA THR A 311 -3.54 -14.18 15.02
C THR A 311 -2.40 -13.60 15.84
N LEU A 312 -1.71 -12.58 15.34
CA LEU A 312 -0.76 -11.77 16.09
C LEU A 312 -1.43 -11.12 17.31
N SER A 313 -2.57 -10.47 17.10
CA SER A 313 -3.29 -9.78 18.17
C SER A 313 -3.82 -10.76 19.22
N GLN A 314 -4.28 -11.95 18.80
CA GLN A 314 -4.63 -13.04 19.72
C GLN A 314 -3.42 -13.58 20.50
N ALA A 315 -2.24 -13.67 19.88
CA ALA A 315 -1.01 -14.13 20.52
C ALA A 315 -0.43 -13.12 21.51
N MET A 316 -0.62 -11.82 21.26
CA MET A 316 -0.24 -10.74 22.17
C MET A 316 -1.08 -10.74 23.46
N GLY A 317 -2.38 -11.00 23.36
CA GLY A 317 -3.29 -11.02 24.50
C GLY A 317 -3.24 -9.71 25.28
N ASP A 318 -2.96 -9.78 26.59
CA ASP A 318 -2.87 -8.62 27.48
C ASP A 318 -1.80 -7.59 27.05
N ASN A 319 -0.80 -7.98 26.24
CA ASN A 319 0.25 -7.08 25.74
C ASN A 319 -0.14 -6.31 24.46
N LEU A 320 -1.30 -6.61 23.86
CA LEU A 320 -1.74 -6.08 22.56
C LEU A 320 -1.60 -4.55 22.46
N ALA A 321 -2.16 -3.83 23.43
CA ALA A 321 -2.14 -2.37 23.43
C ALA A 321 -0.70 -1.82 23.45
N THR A 322 0.12 -2.30 24.38
CA THR A 322 1.52 -1.87 24.56
C THR A 322 2.36 -2.13 23.31
N GLU A 323 2.24 -3.32 22.71
CA GLU A 323 3.14 -3.73 21.63
C GLU A 323 2.73 -3.20 20.26
N MET A 324 1.43 -3.16 19.95
CA MET A 324 0.96 -2.55 18.71
C MET A 324 1.11 -1.02 18.75
N GLU A 325 0.90 -0.38 19.90
CA GLU A 325 1.14 1.07 20.01
C GLU A 325 2.64 1.42 19.88
N GLU A 326 3.55 0.66 20.49
CA GLU A 326 4.99 0.87 20.28
C GLU A 326 5.40 0.62 18.83
N HIS A 327 4.80 -0.37 18.16
CA HIS A 327 4.97 -0.58 16.72
C HIS A 327 4.49 0.63 15.91
N TYR A 328 3.25 1.10 16.10
CA TYR A 328 2.72 2.26 15.39
C TYR A 328 3.53 3.54 15.64
N LYS A 329 4.09 3.69 16.85
CA LYS A 329 4.90 4.84 17.27
C LYS A 329 6.33 4.85 16.72
N THR A 330 6.93 3.68 16.50
CA THR A 330 8.37 3.58 16.17
C THR A 330 8.65 3.03 14.79
N PHE A 331 7.74 2.25 14.18
CA PHE A 331 7.99 1.70 12.86
C PHE A 331 8.00 2.78 11.81
N VAL A 332 7.03 3.70 11.77
CA VAL A 332 7.04 4.85 10.85
C VAL A 332 6.91 6.15 11.63
N THR A 333 7.73 7.11 11.26
CA THR A 333 7.94 8.36 12.02
C THR A 333 7.86 9.57 11.10
N GLU A 334 7.84 10.77 11.70
CA GLU A 334 7.93 12.03 10.96
C GLU A 334 9.17 12.11 10.04
N GLU A 335 10.31 11.56 10.48
CA GLU A 335 11.54 11.54 9.69
C GLU A 335 11.38 10.71 8.41
N ASP A 336 10.55 9.65 8.41
CA ASP A 336 10.24 8.90 7.19
C ASP A 336 9.51 9.76 6.16
N PHE A 337 8.53 10.57 6.57
CA PHE A 337 7.84 11.50 5.66
C PHE A 337 8.78 12.58 5.12
N ALA A 338 9.68 13.10 5.96
CA ALA A 338 10.73 14.01 5.51
C ALA A 338 11.68 13.38 4.47
N LEU A 339 12.10 12.13 4.70
CA LEU A 339 12.96 11.37 3.80
C LEU A 339 12.25 11.00 2.48
N ILE A 340 10.95 10.70 2.51
CA ILE A 340 10.13 10.48 1.30
C ILE A 340 10.10 11.75 0.44
N ALA A 341 9.82 12.92 1.02
CA ALA A 341 9.90 14.18 0.29
C ALA A 341 11.33 14.44 -0.24
N GLY A 342 12.35 14.16 0.58
CA GLY A 342 13.76 14.26 0.23
C GLY A 342 14.22 13.34 -0.91
N ALA A 343 13.55 12.20 -1.09
CA ALA A 343 13.74 11.25 -2.19
C ALA A 343 13.10 11.71 -3.53
N GLY A 344 12.48 12.89 -3.57
CA GLY A 344 11.82 13.40 -4.78
C GLY A 344 10.42 12.83 -5.02
N LEU A 345 9.82 12.18 -4.00
CA LEU A 345 8.46 11.66 -3.99
C LEU A 345 7.48 12.71 -3.45
N ASN A 346 6.26 12.75 -3.98
CA ASN A 346 5.24 13.74 -3.65
C ASN A 346 3.94 13.13 -3.10
N TYR A 347 3.86 11.81 -3.03
CA TYR A 347 2.69 11.08 -2.53
C TYR A 347 3.05 9.93 -1.60
N VAL A 348 2.10 9.54 -0.74
CA VAL A 348 2.20 8.40 0.18
C VAL A 348 0.88 7.63 0.17
N ARG A 349 0.91 6.30 0.01
CA ARG A 349 -0.27 5.42 0.13
C ARG A 349 -0.29 4.78 1.51
N ILE A 350 -1.38 4.99 2.26
CA ILE A 350 -1.56 4.52 3.64
C ILE A 350 -2.63 3.44 3.65
N ALA A 351 -2.22 2.20 3.95
CA ALA A 351 -3.12 1.10 4.22
C ALA A 351 -3.87 1.34 5.55
N LEU A 352 -5.20 1.27 5.55
CA LEU A 352 -6.04 1.29 6.74
C LEU A 352 -6.93 0.04 6.81
N GLY A 353 -6.89 -0.65 7.94
CA GLY A 353 -7.87 -1.67 8.29
C GLY A 353 -9.10 -1.08 8.97
N TYR A 354 -10.24 -1.76 8.84
CA TYR A 354 -11.52 -1.32 9.42
C TYR A 354 -11.45 -1.07 10.94
N TRP A 355 -10.56 -1.76 11.65
CA TRP A 355 -10.32 -1.59 13.09
C TRP A 355 -9.82 -0.18 13.47
N ALA A 356 -9.34 0.63 12.52
CA ALA A 356 -9.09 2.05 12.72
C ALA A 356 -10.39 2.84 13.04
N VAL A 357 -11.53 2.42 12.50
CA VAL A 357 -12.85 3.05 12.72
C VAL A 357 -13.60 2.35 13.85
N GLU A 358 -13.73 1.02 13.77
CA GLU A 358 -14.51 0.23 14.73
C GLU A 358 -14.09 -1.25 14.77
N THR A 359 -14.32 -1.89 15.92
CA THR A 359 -14.37 -3.35 16.03
C THR A 359 -15.67 -3.75 16.72
N ILE A 360 -16.04 -5.03 16.60
CA ILE A 360 -17.15 -5.66 17.30
C ILE A 360 -16.66 -6.84 18.15
N ASP A 361 -17.42 -7.20 19.19
CA ASP A 361 -17.05 -8.19 20.21
C ASP A 361 -16.34 -9.44 19.65
N GLY A 362 -15.10 -9.70 20.08
CA GLY A 362 -14.35 -10.91 19.69
C GLY A 362 -13.45 -10.75 18.46
N GLU A 363 -13.49 -9.61 17.77
CA GLU A 363 -12.38 -9.20 16.89
C GLU A 363 -11.16 -8.84 17.76
N PRO A 364 -9.97 -9.40 17.51
CA PRO A 364 -8.83 -9.26 18.40
C PRO A 364 -8.02 -7.98 18.19
N TYR A 365 -8.31 -7.19 17.14
CA TYR A 365 -7.53 -6.02 16.76
C TYR A 365 -7.54 -4.90 17.82
N LEU A 366 -6.45 -4.12 17.86
CA LEU A 366 -6.37 -2.93 18.70
C LEU A 366 -7.25 -1.78 18.13
N ALA A 367 -8.51 -1.75 18.55
CA ALA A 367 -9.52 -0.85 18.03
C ALA A 367 -9.14 0.63 18.17
N LYS A 368 -9.32 1.39 17.09
CA LYS A 368 -9.21 2.86 16.97
C LYS A 368 -7.85 3.49 17.28
N VAL A 369 -6.84 2.72 17.73
CA VAL A 369 -5.50 3.29 18.04
C VAL A 369 -4.74 3.64 16.76
N SER A 370 -4.80 2.80 15.72
CA SER A 370 -4.16 3.07 14.42
C SER A 370 -4.64 4.38 13.77
N TRP A 371 -5.90 4.78 14.02
CA TRP A 371 -6.44 6.08 13.59
C TRP A 371 -5.63 7.27 14.14
N ASN A 372 -5.22 7.22 15.40
CA ASN A 372 -4.42 8.30 16.01
C ASN A 372 -3.07 8.49 15.30
N TYR A 373 -2.50 7.42 14.75
CA TYR A 373 -1.26 7.46 13.97
C TYR A 373 -1.50 7.88 12.51
N PHE A 374 -2.67 7.54 11.94
CA PHE A 374 -3.12 8.12 10.68
C PHE A 374 -3.30 9.65 10.75
N LEU A 375 -3.79 10.19 11.88
CA LEU A 375 -3.84 11.64 12.10
C LEU A 375 -2.44 12.28 12.04
N LYS A 376 -1.42 11.64 12.63
CA LYS A 376 -0.03 12.10 12.51
C LYS A 376 0.46 12.06 11.06
N ALA A 377 0.08 11.05 10.29
CA ALA A 377 0.41 10.98 8.86
C ALA A 377 -0.15 12.16 8.06
N ILE A 378 -1.35 12.65 8.38
CA ILE A 378 -1.93 13.86 7.78
C ILE A 378 -1.08 15.10 8.12
N ASP A 379 -0.71 15.27 9.38
CA ASP A 379 0.10 16.42 9.82
C ASP A 379 1.51 16.40 9.22
N TRP A 380 2.17 15.24 9.20
CA TRP A 380 3.48 15.05 8.57
C TRP A 380 3.41 15.27 7.06
N ALA A 381 2.39 14.72 6.39
CA ALA A 381 2.19 14.92 4.96
C ALA A 381 2.02 16.42 4.63
N ARG A 382 1.18 17.14 5.39
CA ARG A 382 1.06 18.60 5.25
C ARG A 382 2.39 19.32 5.49
N LYS A 383 3.09 18.95 6.55
CA LYS A 383 4.35 19.59 6.95
C LYS A 383 5.39 19.53 5.85
N TYR A 384 5.45 18.44 5.08
CA TYR A 384 6.41 18.23 3.99
C TYR A 384 5.83 18.42 2.57
N GLY A 385 4.57 18.84 2.43
CA GLY A 385 3.91 19.06 1.14
C GLY A 385 3.61 17.78 0.36
N LEU A 386 3.49 16.64 1.06
CA LEU A 386 3.10 15.34 0.50
C LEU A 386 1.57 15.21 0.47
N ARG A 387 1.05 14.49 -0.52
CA ARG A 387 -0.37 14.11 -0.63
C ARG A 387 -0.56 12.63 -0.26
N LEU A 388 -1.75 12.28 0.23
CA LEU A 388 -2.11 10.93 0.65
C LEU A 388 -3.05 10.26 -0.35
N LEU A 389 -2.80 8.98 -0.61
CA LEU A 389 -3.80 8.02 -1.04
C LEU A 389 -4.18 7.20 0.20
N ILE A 390 -5.45 7.26 0.60
CA ILE A 390 -5.95 6.44 1.71
C ILE A 390 -6.49 5.16 1.12
N ASP A 391 -5.94 4.02 1.50
CA ASP A 391 -6.35 2.73 0.96
C ASP A 391 -7.14 1.94 2.01
N PHE A 392 -8.37 1.54 1.69
CA PHE A 392 -9.15 0.65 2.53
C PHE A 392 -8.65 -0.79 2.36
N HIS A 393 -7.60 -1.09 3.12
CA HIS A 393 -6.70 -2.21 2.87
C HIS A 393 -7.20 -3.55 3.44
N ALA A 394 -7.90 -3.50 4.57
CA ALA A 394 -8.44 -4.68 5.24
C ALA A 394 -9.91 -4.45 5.62
N LEU A 395 -10.81 -5.22 5.01
CA LEU A 395 -12.26 -5.08 5.16
C LEU A 395 -12.82 -5.97 6.29
N PRO A 396 -13.99 -5.61 6.85
CA PRO A 396 -14.55 -6.30 8.00
C PRO A 396 -15.02 -7.72 7.69
N GLY A 397 -14.99 -8.54 8.75
CA GLY A 397 -15.74 -9.78 8.80
C GLY A 397 -15.46 -10.70 9.98
N LYS A 398 -15.21 -10.25 11.22
CA LYS A 398 -15.05 -11.08 12.47
C LYS A 398 -15.16 -12.63 12.44
N SER A 399 -14.25 -13.33 13.15
CA SER A 399 -14.43 -14.74 13.57
C SER A 399 -14.54 -14.91 15.09
N ASN A 400 -15.11 -16.03 15.57
CA ASN A 400 -15.05 -16.46 16.97
C ASN A 400 -14.32 -17.81 17.15
N SER A 401 -12.98 -17.78 17.23
CA SER A 401 -12.16 -18.98 17.46
C SER A 401 -12.25 -19.52 18.90
N SER A 402 -13.40 -20.10 19.28
CA SER A 402 -13.60 -20.90 20.49
C SER A 402 -13.41 -22.41 20.28
N LEU A 403 -13.13 -22.87 19.06
CA LEU A 403 -12.82 -24.27 18.74
C LEU A 403 -11.39 -24.65 19.16
N LYS A 404 -11.23 -25.10 20.42
CA LYS A 404 -9.95 -25.54 21.00
C LYS A 404 -9.37 -26.87 20.45
N HIS A 405 -9.86 -27.39 19.33
CA HIS A 405 -9.37 -28.64 18.74
C HIS A 405 -9.35 -28.58 17.21
N PHE A 406 -8.19 -28.23 16.66
CA PHE A 406 -7.83 -28.60 15.28
C PHE A 406 -6.55 -29.44 15.32
N THR A 407 -6.67 -30.71 14.96
CA THR A 407 -5.52 -31.56 14.65
C THR A 407 -4.94 -31.15 13.29
N GLN A 408 -3.63 -31.33 13.11
CA GLN A 408 -2.81 -30.70 12.08
C GLN A 408 -3.02 -31.21 10.63
N LEU A 409 -4.26 -31.54 10.23
CA LEU A 409 -4.61 -32.04 8.89
C LEU A 409 -6.02 -31.56 8.46
N THR A 410 -6.23 -30.24 8.47
CA THR A 410 -7.24 -29.54 7.65
C THR A 410 -6.98 -28.03 7.75
N LEU A 411 -6.33 -27.43 6.75
CA LEU A 411 -6.31 -25.97 6.59
C LEU A 411 -7.70 -25.53 6.10
N SER A 412 -8.63 -25.33 7.04
CA SER A 412 -9.95 -24.77 6.75
C SER A 412 -9.88 -23.25 6.60
N MET A 413 -10.60 -22.71 5.62
CA MET A 413 -10.37 -21.39 5.04
C MET A 413 -11.36 -20.36 5.61
N ILE A 414 -10.90 -19.31 6.31
CA ILE A 414 -11.76 -18.33 7.02
C ILE A 414 -11.15 -16.90 6.95
N GLY A 415 -11.69 -15.91 6.21
CA GLY A 415 -11.00 -14.61 5.98
C GLY A 415 -11.73 -13.49 5.20
N SER A 416 -10.97 -12.43 4.86
CA SER A 416 -11.42 -11.07 4.46
C SER A 416 -11.75 -10.88 2.96
N GLN A 417 -11.56 -9.71 2.33
CA GLN A 417 -11.90 -9.48 0.90
C GLN A 417 -11.03 -10.27 -0.10
N ASN A 418 -9.89 -10.78 0.35
CA ASN A 418 -8.98 -11.61 -0.45
C ASN A 418 -8.38 -12.81 0.29
N GLY A 419 -8.56 -12.91 1.62
CA GLY A 419 -8.06 -14.05 2.39
C GLY A 419 -6.54 -14.14 2.49
N TRP A 420 -5.81 -13.07 2.18
CA TRP A 420 -4.35 -12.98 2.34
C TRP A 420 -3.98 -12.23 3.63
N ASN A 421 -2.79 -12.47 4.18
CA ASN A 421 -2.36 -11.94 5.48
C ASN A 421 -2.46 -10.40 5.59
N HIS A 422 -2.15 -9.67 4.51
CA HIS A 422 -2.24 -8.21 4.44
C HIS A 422 -3.67 -7.65 4.53
N SER A 423 -4.71 -8.46 4.28
CA SER A 423 -6.10 -8.08 4.56
C SER A 423 -6.47 -8.17 6.05
N GLY A 424 -5.46 -8.20 6.93
CA GLY A 424 -5.56 -8.40 8.37
C GLY A 424 -5.82 -9.85 8.79
N LYS A 425 -6.30 -10.71 7.89
CA LYS A 425 -6.63 -12.12 8.18
C LYS A 425 -6.58 -13.05 6.96
N THR A 426 -5.77 -14.09 7.10
CA THR A 426 -5.61 -15.19 6.14
C THR A 426 -6.81 -16.15 6.17
N GLY A 427 -7.29 -16.58 5.00
CA GLY A 427 -8.29 -17.65 4.85
C GLY A 427 -9.17 -17.56 3.60
N SER A 428 -10.48 -17.83 3.76
CA SER A 428 -11.51 -17.67 2.72
C SER A 428 -11.73 -16.19 2.36
N VAL A 429 -12.55 -15.95 1.34
CA VAL A 429 -13.28 -14.68 1.21
C VAL A 429 -14.68 -14.84 1.80
N ASN A 430 -15.13 -13.94 2.67
CA ASN A 430 -16.52 -13.85 3.16
C ASN A 430 -17.07 -12.41 3.09
N TRP A 431 -16.33 -11.49 2.45
CA TRP A 431 -16.81 -10.16 2.08
C TRP A 431 -17.41 -10.20 0.67
N LEU A 432 -18.63 -9.68 0.48
CA LEU A 432 -19.44 -9.87 -0.75
C LEU A 432 -19.55 -11.33 -1.22
N TYR A 433 -19.37 -12.28 -0.31
CA TYR A 433 -19.38 -13.71 -0.57
C TYR A 433 -19.95 -14.44 0.66
N GLY A 434 -20.54 -15.62 0.48
CA GLY A 434 -21.17 -16.36 1.59
C GLY A 434 -22.43 -15.69 2.16
N VAL A 435 -23.02 -16.31 3.19
CA VAL A 435 -24.26 -15.82 3.83
C VAL A 435 -24.07 -14.45 4.52
N MET A 436 -22.85 -14.15 4.99
CA MET A 436 -22.52 -12.89 5.65
C MET A 436 -22.04 -11.78 4.70
N GLY A 437 -21.87 -12.07 3.41
CA GLY A 437 -21.27 -11.14 2.44
C GLY A 437 -21.95 -9.78 2.34
N VAL A 438 -23.28 -9.72 2.50
CA VAL A 438 -24.05 -8.46 2.47
C VAL A 438 -23.85 -7.63 3.75
N ALA A 439 -23.94 -8.26 4.92
CA ALA A 439 -23.70 -7.58 6.21
C ALA A 439 -22.25 -7.04 6.30
N ASN A 440 -21.27 -7.84 5.87
CA ASN A 440 -19.87 -7.43 5.80
C ASN A 440 -19.69 -6.22 4.86
N ALA A 441 -20.33 -6.21 3.69
CA ALA A 441 -20.29 -5.08 2.77
C ALA A 441 -20.99 -3.82 3.33
N GLN A 442 -22.11 -3.95 4.03
CA GLN A 442 -22.76 -2.83 4.73
C GLN A 442 -21.83 -2.21 5.79
N ARG A 443 -21.08 -3.04 6.52
CA ARG A 443 -20.08 -2.59 7.49
C ARG A 443 -18.87 -1.91 6.82
N SER A 444 -18.46 -2.38 5.65
CA SER A 444 -17.46 -1.69 4.81
C SER A 444 -17.95 -0.31 4.39
N LEU A 445 -19.22 -0.16 4.00
CA LEU A 445 -19.80 1.13 3.64
C LEU A 445 -19.87 2.08 4.85
N GLU A 446 -20.13 1.61 6.06
CA GLU A 446 -20.06 2.45 7.28
C GLU A 446 -18.62 2.91 7.59
N THR A 447 -17.65 2.00 7.46
CA THR A 447 -16.23 2.29 7.62
C THR A 447 -15.78 3.36 6.62
N LEU A 448 -16.12 3.16 5.34
CA LEU A 448 -15.85 4.08 4.25
C LEU A 448 -16.51 5.45 4.49
N ARG A 449 -17.79 5.48 4.87
CA ARG A 449 -18.53 6.71 5.22
C ARG A 449 -17.80 7.50 6.30
N SER A 450 -17.40 6.85 7.39
CA SER A 450 -16.69 7.46 8.51
C SER A 450 -15.36 8.10 8.06
N ILE A 451 -14.59 7.39 7.22
CA ILE A 451 -13.33 7.90 6.66
C ILE A 451 -13.60 9.08 5.69
N VAL A 452 -14.56 8.94 4.78
CA VAL A 452 -14.90 9.96 3.77
C VAL A 452 -15.40 11.25 4.43
N GLU A 453 -16.26 11.13 5.43
CA GLU A 453 -16.74 12.25 6.25
C GLU A 453 -15.60 12.99 6.94
N TYR A 454 -14.61 12.27 7.47
CA TYR A 454 -13.43 12.90 8.06
C TYR A 454 -12.56 13.60 7.02
N ILE A 455 -12.25 12.94 5.90
CA ILE A 455 -11.24 13.45 4.95
C ILE A 455 -11.78 14.55 4.03
N SER A 456 -13.11 14.66 3.90
CA SER A 456 -13.77 15.68 3.08
C SER A 456 -13.86 17.05 3.77
N GLN A 457 -13.50 17.13 5.05
CA GLN A 457 -13.42 18.39 5.80
C GLN A 457 -12.43 19.37 5.15
N ASP A 458 -12.74 20.67 5.22
CA ASP A 458 -11.84 21.72 4.77
C ASP A 458 -10.49 21.66 5.51
N GLY A 459 -9.41 21.90 4.76
CA GLY A 459 -8.04 21.66 5.20
C GLY A 459 -7.60 20.21 4.98
N ILE A 460 -8.40 19.21 5.38
CA ILE A 460 -8.02 17.78 5.28
C ILE A 460 -8.04 17.29 3.82
N LYS A 461 -9.05 17.67 3.03
CA LYS A 461 -9.21 17.21 1.63
C LYS A 461 -8.05 17.56 0.70
N GLN A 462 -7.30 18.63 1.02
CA GLN A 462 -6.08 19.00 0.31
C GLN A 462 -4.91 18.02 0.56
N VAL A 463 -4.86 17.41 1.75
CA VAL A 463 -3.86 16.39 2.12
C VAL A 463 -4.26 15.02 1.58
N ALA A 464 -5.55 14.67 1.61
CA ALA A 464 -6.07 13.37 1.20
C ALA A 464 -6.94 13.43 -0.07
N PRO A 465 -6.38 13.74 -1.25
CA PRO A 465 -7.14 13.90 -2.49
C PRO A 465 -7.52 12.58 -3.17
N MET A 466 -7.09 11.41 -2.66
CA MET A 466 -7.39 10.10 -3.25
C MET A 466 -7.79 9.07 -2.19
N ILE A 467 -8.77 8.22 -2.51
CA ILE A 467 -9.21 7.10 -1.67
C ILE A 467 -9.40 5.82 -2.50
N GLY A 468 -8.75 4.72 -2.11
CA GLY A 468 -8.99 3.38 -2.62
C GLY A 468 -10.17 2.74 -1.87
N LEU A 469 -11.17 2.26 -2.62
CA LEU A 469 -12.40 1.72 -2.00
C LEU A 469 -12.21 0.35 -1.34
N VAL A 470 -11.40 -0.51 -1.96
CA VAL A 470 -11.16 -1.90 -1.57
C VAL A 470 -9.80 -2.31 -2.12
N ASN A 471 -8.85 -2.65 -1.25
CA ASN A 471 -7.57 -3.20 -1.69
C ASN A 471 -7.70 -4.64 -2.17
N GLU A 472 -7.05 -4.96 -3.30
CA GLU A 472 -6.77 -6.33 -3.76
C GLU A 472 -7.93 -7.35 -3.63
N VAL A 473 -9.17 -6.94 -3.93
CA VAL A 473 -10.32 -7.87 -3.93
C VAL A 473 -10.08 -9.05 -4.87
N GLN A 474 -10.34 -10.28 -4.38
CA GLN A 474 -10.35 -11.46 -5.26
C GLN A 474 -11.61 -11.45 -6.15
N GLY A 475 -11.59 -10.66 -7.21
CA GLY A 475 -12.71 -10.46 -8.13
C GLY A 475 -13.25 -11.75 -8.71
N LYS A 476 -12.38 -12.73 -9.00
CA LYS A 476 -12.78 -14.08 -9.49
C LYS A 476 -13.58 -14.91 -8.47
N ILE A 477 -13.49 -14.62 -7.17
CA ILE A 477 -14.29 -15.27 -6.12
C ILE A 477 -15.59 -14.50 -5.89
N VAL A 478 -15.51 -13.18 -5.78
CA VAL A 478 -16.67 -12.29 -5.51
C VAL A 478 -17.62 -12.20 -6.73
N GLY A 479 -17.06 -12.17 -7.94
CA GLY A 479 -17.75 -11.91 -9.20
C GLY A 479 -17.67 -10.43 -9.60
N GLN A 480 -17.40 -10.15 -10.89
CA GLN A 480 -17.27 -8.78 -11.37
C GLN A 480 -18.58 -7.99 -11.23
N ASP A 481 -19.74 -8.58 -11.57
CA ASP A 481 -21.06 -7.94 -11.45
C ASP A 481 -21.44 -7.59 -9.99
N VAL A 482 -20.97 -8.39 -9.04
CA VAL A 482 -21.14 -8.15 -7.59
C VAL A 482 -20.26 -6.99 -7.14
N LEU A 483 -19.02 -6.94 -7.64
CA LEU A 483 -18.07 -5.88 -7.35
C LEU A 483 -18.46 -4.54 -7.97
N THR A 484 -18.98 -4.52 -9.21
CA THR A 484 -19.46 -3.29 -9.86
C THR A 484 -20.67 -2.69 -9.14
N ALA A 485 -21.59 -3.52 -8.64
CA ALA A 485 -22.69 -3.07 -7.80
C ALA A 485 -22.19 -2.43 -6.48
N PHE A 486 -21.22 -3.04 -5.80
CA PHE A 486 -20.62 -2.44 -4.59
C PHE A 486 -19.88 -1.13 -4.89
N TYR A 487 -19.06 -1.08 -5.95
CA TYR A 487 -18.37 0.14 -6.35
C TYR A 487 -19.35 1.27 -6.73
N TYR A 488 -20.52 0.95 -7.30
CA TYR A 488 -21.57 1.95 -7.51
C TYR A 488 -22.20 2.45 -6.20
N GLN A 489 -22.52 1.57 -5.25
CA GLN A 489 -23.02 2.00 -3.92
C GLN A 489 -22.00 2.87 -3.17
N ALA A 490 -20.73 2.50 -3.22
CA ALA A 490 -19.65 3.26 -2.61
C ALA A 490 -19.42 4.61 -3.34
N TYR A 491 -19.56 4.66 -4.65
CA TYR A 491 -19.53 5.91 -5.43
C TYR A 491 -20.64 6.88 -5.01
N GLU A 492 -21.88 6.41 -4.96
CA GLU A 492 -23.05 7.20 -4.53
C GLU A 492 -22.88 7.70 -3.09
N LEU A 493 -22.40 6.84 -2.19
CA LEU A 493 -22.09 7.18 -0.79
C LEU A 493 -21.04 8.29 -0.71
N VAL A 494 -19.91 8.14 -1.41
CA VAL A 494 -18.83 9.14 -1.40
C VAL A 494 -19.33 10.47 -1.96
N ARG A 495 -20.01 10.47 -3.12
CA ARG A 495 -20.49 11.71 -3.76
C ARG A 495 -21.68 12.35 -3.04
N GLY A 496 -22.50 11.56 -2.34
CA GLY A 496 -23.55 12.07 -1.45
C GLY A 496 -22.99 12.83 -0.24
N ILE A 497 -21.78 12.50 0.22
CA ILE A 497 -21.06 13.26 1.25
C ILE A 497 -20.33 14.45 0.62
N THR A 498 -19.60 14.22 -0.47
CA THR A 498 -18.60 15.18 -0.96
C THR A 498 -19.15 16.23 -1.92
N GLY A 499 -20.28 15.96 -2.57
CA GLY A 499 -20.69 16.66 -3.78
C GLY A 499 -19.83 16.31 -5.00
N TYR A 500 -20.12 16.97 -6.12
CA TYR A 500 -19.50 16.71 -7.42
C TYR A 500 -18.53 17.80 -7.87
N GLY A 501 -17.57 17.44 -8.73
CA GLY A 501 -16.65 18.36 -9.40
C GLY A 501 -15.33 18.59 -8.65
N ALA A 502 -14.38 19.25 -9.31
CA ALA A 502 -13.04 19.50 -8.78
C ALA A 502 -13.07 20.20 -7.40
N GLY A 503 -12.24 19.73 -6.45
CA GLY A 503 -12.16 20.25 -5.08
C GLY A 503 -13.22 19.71 -4.11
N ASN A 504 -14.29 19.07 -4.58
CA ASN A 504 -15.38 18.53 -3.76
C ASN A 504 -15.10 17.08 -3.33
N GLY A 505 -14.11 16.87 -2.46
CA GLY A 505 -13.70 15.56 -1.94
C GLY A 505 -12.68 14.80 -2.81
N PRO A 506 -12.44 13.50 -2.53
CA PRO A 506 -11.37 12.73 -3.17
C PRO A 506 -11.74 12.17 -4.54
N ILE A 507 -10.70 11.86 -5.32
CA ILE A 507 -10.76 10.90 -6.43
C ILE A 507 -10.92 9.50 -5.85
N ILE A 508 -11.89 8.77 -6.38
CA ILE A 508 -12.21 7.40 -5.98
C ILE A 508 -11.39 6.46 -6.87
N LEU A 509 -10.60 5.59 -6.26
CA LEU A 509 -9.81 4.58 -6.94
C LEU A 509 -10.42 3.19 -6.72
N LEU A 510 -10.57 2.47 -7.82
CA LEU A 510 -11.12 1.12 -7.87
C LEU A 510 -9.98 0.14 -8.12
N HIS A 511 -9.68 -0.77 -7.18
CA HIS A 511 -8.77 -1.87 -7.47
C HIS A 511 -9.38 -2.75 -8.58
N GLU A 512 -8.56 -3.09 -9.58
CA GLU A 512 -9.03 -3.74 -10.81
C GLU A 512 -9.53 -5.21 -10.61
N GLY A 513 -9.26 -5.81 -9.46
CA GLY A 513 -9.85 -7.09 -9.04
C GLY A 513 -9.23 -8.33 -9.69
N PHE A 514 -8.02 -8.22 -10.23
CA PHE A 514 -7.29 -9.24 -10.99
C PHE A 514 -7.97 -9.65 -12.31
N TYR A 515 -8.65 -8.68 -12.94
CA TYR A 515 -9.23 -8.74 -14.29
C TYR A 515 -8.42 -7.97 -15.35
N GLY A 516 -7.52 -7.08 -14.92
CA GLY A 516 -6.81 -6.09 -15.72
C GLY A 516 -7.63 -4.81 -15.94
N ILE A 517 -6.95 -3.65 -15.98
CA ILE A 517 -7.60 -2.33 -16.15
C ILE A 517 -8.51 -2.22 -17.38
N ALA A 518 -8.21 -2.96 -18.45
CA ALA A 518 -9.02 -2.98 -19.67
C ALA A 518 -10.43 -3.57 -19.47
N ALA A 519 -10.62 -4.45 -18.46
CA ALA A 519 -11.91 -5.06 -18.14
C ALA A 519 -12.92 -4.06 -17.52
N TRP A 520 -12.46 -2.87 -17.14
CA TRP A 520 -13.26 -1.79 -16.55
C TRP A 520 -13.67 -0.71 -17.55
N ASN A 521 -13.24 -0.82 -18.82
CA ASN A 521 -13.55 0.18 -19.83
C ASN A 521 -15.07 0.36 -20.02
N GLY A 522 -15.56 1.59 -19.82
CA GLY A 522 -16.99 1.93 -19.87
C GLY A 522 -17.74 1.81 -18.53
N PHE A 523 -17.17 1.18 -17.49
CA PHE A 523 -17.79 1.13 -16.17
C PHE A 523 -17.94 2.54 -15.58
N LEU A 524 -19.18 2.94 -15.29
CA LEU A 524 -19.55 4.28 -14.80
C LEU A 524 -19.00 5.42 -15.68
N ALA A 525 -18.97 5.23 -17.00
CA ALA A 525 -18.58 6.28 -17.95
C ALA A 525 -19.38 7.58 -17.69
N GLY A 526 -18.66 8.71 -17.60
CA GLY A 526 -19.22 10.03 -17.26
C GLY A 526 -19.25 10.38 -15.77
N ALA A 527 -18.99 9.41 -14.87
CA ALA A 527 -18.96 9.64 -13.44
C ALA A 527 -17.80 10.55 -12.99
N ASP A 528 -18.08 11.34 -11.96
CA ASP A 528 -17.16 12.32 -11.38
C ASP A 528 -16.01 11.71 -10.57
N ARG A 529 -14.78 11.97 -11.01
CA ARG A 529 -13.50 11.67 -10.33
C ARG A 529 -13.40 10.22 -9.86
N ILE A 530 -13.55 9.31 -10.81
CA ILE A 530 -13.20 7.90 -10.66
C ILE A 530 -11.92 7.58 -11.43
N GLY A 531 -11.15 6.62 -10.92
CA GLY A 531 -9.94 6.09 -11.51
C GLY A 531 -9.71 4.63 -11.14
N LEU A 532 -8.72 3.99 -11.76
CA LEU A 532 -8.37 2.60 -11.50
C LEU A 532 -7.03 2.51 -10.76
N ASP A 533 -6.97 1.56 -9.83
CA ASP A 533 -5.75 1.13 -9.17
C ASP A 533 -5.34 -0.25 -9.72
N GLN A 534 -4.08 -0.36 -10.17
CA GLN A 534 -3.50 -1.59 -10.72
C GLN A 534 -2.24 -1.99 -9.95
N HIS A 535 -2.13 -3.28 -9.66
CA HIS A 535 -1.05 -3.85 -8.82
C HIS A 535 -0.20 -4.86 -9.62
N PRO A 536 0.55 -4.43 -10.66
CA PRO A 536 1.24 -5.36 -11.53
C PRO A 536 2.56 -5.85 -10.91
N TYR A 537 2.60 -7.14 -10.57
CA TYR A 537 3.78 -7.83 -10.06
C TYR A 537 4.25 -8.94 -11.01
N LEU A 538 5.57 -9.08 -11.15
CA LEU A 538 6.20 -10.26 -11.75
C LEU A 538 6.71 -11.27 -10.71
N ALA A 539 6.45 -11.02 -9.42
CA ALA A 539 6.87 -11.89 -8.32
C ALA A 539 6.11 -13.23 -8.25
N PHE A 540 4.83 -13.23 -8.62
CA PHE A 540 3.91 -14.36 -8.34
C PHE A 540 3.37 -15.11 -9.58
N PRO A 541 4.18 -15.43 -10.61
CA PRO A 541 3.69 -16.15 -11.77
C PRO A 541 3.47 -17.63 -11.44
N VAL A 542 2.42 -18.21 -12.02
CA VAL A 542 2.12 -19.66 -11.91
C VAL A 542 3.28 -20.52 -12.44
N THR A 543 4.01 -20.02 -13.44
CA THR A 543 5.25 -20.62 -13.94
C THR A 543 6.41 -19.70 -13.58
N GLN A 544 7.30 -20.16 -12.71
CA GLN A 544 8.49 -19.41 -12.29
C GLN A 544 9.45 -19.19 -13.47
N ILE A 545 9.89 -17.94 -13.66
CA ILE A 545 10.71 -17.52 -14.81
C ILE A 545 12.13 -17.21 -14.31
N PRO A 546 13.20 -17.78 -14.91
CA PRO A 546 14.60 -17.54 -14.48
C PRO A 546 15.23 -16.27 -15.08
N ASP A 547 14.45 -15.47 -15.81
CA ASP A 547 14.92 -14.25 -16.47
C ASP A 547 15.32 -13.18 -15.45
N ASN A 548 16.34 -12.39 -15.78
CA ASN A 548 16.83 -11.32 -14.90
C ASN A 548 16.04 -10.01 -15.07
N HIS A 549 16.30 -9.04 -14.19
CA HIS A 549 15.66 -7.73 -14.18
C HIS A 549 15.72 -6.98 -15.52
N THR A 550 16.85 -7.02 -16.23
CA THR A 550 16.99 -6.37 -17.56
C THR A 550 16.13 -7.04 -18.63
N VAL A 551 15.96 -8.36 -18.61
CA VAL A 551 15.00 -9.04 -19.52
C VAL A 551 13.57 -8.66 -19.13
N GLN A 552 13.24 -8.69 -17.84
CA GLN A 552 11.91 -8.38 -17.34
C GLN A 552 11.52 -6.90 -17.48
N ALA A 553 12.49 -5.98 -17.62
CA ALA A 553 12.23 -4.58 -17.93
C ALA A 553 11.46 -4.42 -19.26
N HIS A 554 11.73 -5.28 -20.25
CA HIS A 554 10.96 -5.30 -21.49
C HIS A 554 9.51 -5.76 -21.27
N THR A 555 9.27 -6.73 -20.39
CA THR A 555 7.92 -7.20 -20.00
C THR A 555 7.10 -6.06 -19.39
N VAL A 556 7.68 -5.37 -18.41
CA VAL A 556 7.07 -4.23 -17.71
C VAL A 556 6.74 -3.07 -18.66
N CYS A 557 7.69 -2.71 -19.53
CA CYS A 557 7.46 -1.66 -20.53
C CYS A 557 6.35 -2.01 -21.53
N GLY A 558 6.03 -3.30 -21.70
CA GLY A 558 4.85 -3.75 -22.44
C GLY A 558 3.51 -3.31 -21.83
N TRP A 559 3.43 -3.11 -20.51
CA TRP A 559 2.22 -2.66 -19.81
C TRP A 559 1.88 -1.19 -20.08
N GLY A 560 2.87 -0.37 -20.45
CA GLY A 560 2.69 1.07 -20.65
C GLY A 560 1.67 1.43 -21.73
N GLY A 561 1.51 0.58 -22.76
CA GLY A 561 0.48 0.76 -23.80
C GLY A 561 -0.94 0.72 -23.22
N GLY A 562 -1.27 -0.33 -22.48
CA GLY A 562 -2.58 -0.46 -21.82
C GLY A 562 -2.85 0.63 -20.80
N THR A 563 -1.81 1.07 -20.07
CA THR A 563 -1.89 2.21 -19.14
C THR A 563 -2.20 3.53 -19.87
N ASN A 564 -1.58 3.78 -21.03
CA ASN A 564 -1.83 4.97 -21.86
C ASN A 564 -3.23 4.97 -22.48
N ASP A 565 -3.65 3.85 -23.05
CA ASP A 565 -4.94 3.71 -23.72
C ASP A 565 -6.08 3.89 -22.69
N THR A 566 -5.98 3.21 -21.54
CA THR A 566 -6.98 3.32 -20.46
C THR A 566 -6.96 4.71 -19.79
N SER A 567 -5.79 5.36 -19.69
CA SER A 567 -5.70 6.77 -19.25
C SER A 567 -6.44 7.74 -20.19
N THR A 568 -6.53 7.38 -21.48
CA THR A 568 -7.23 8.17 -22.50
C THR A 568 -8.73 7.88 -22.52
N SER A 569 -9.14 6.61 -22.41
CA SER A 569 -10.56 6.20 -22.54
C SER A 569 -11.35 6.26 -21.23
N TYR A 570 -10.72 5.96 -20.09
CA TYR A 570 -11.41 5.79 -18.81
C TYR A 570 -11.22 6.98 -17.87
N GLY A 571 -9.97 7.30 -17.53
CA GLY A 571 -9.69 8.28 -16.48
C GLY A 571 -8.31 8.13 -15.87
N ILE A 572 -8.18 8.48 -14.59
CA ILE A 572 -6.89 8.42 -13.88
C ILE A 572 -6.54 6.95 -13.62
N ILE A 573 -5.36 6.52 -14.05
CA ILE A 573 -4.79 5.20 -13.73
C ILE A 573 -3.62 5.41 -12.78
N ILE A 574 -3.60 4.62 -11.70
CA ILE A 574 -2.57 4.59 -10.67
C ILE A 574 -1.99 3.18 -10.63
N GLY A 575 -0.67 3.04 -10.71
CA GLY A 575 0.02 1.82 -10.28
C GLY A 575 0.22 1.84 -8.78
N GLY A 576 -0.82 1.55 -7.99
CA GLY A 576 -0.84 1.73 -6.53
C GLY A 576 0.05 0.76 -5.79
N GLU A 577 0.42 -0.35 -6.41
CA GLU A 577 1.47 -1.22 -5.90
C GLU A 577 2.31 -1.84 -7.03
N TRP A 578 3.62 -1.83 -6.84
CA TRP A 578 4.61 -2.54 -7.64
C TRP A 578 5.92 -2.62 -6.83
N SER A 579 6.82 -3.54 -7.17
CA SER A 579 8.11 -3.68 -6.50
C SER A 579 9.19 -4.13 -7.48
N ASN A 580 10.43 -4.25 -7.02
CA ASN A 580 11.54 -4.78 -7.84
C ASN A 580 11.56 -6.32 -7.89
N ALA A 581 10.55 -7.01 -7.37
CA ALA A 581 10.52 -8.47 -7.34
C ALA A 581 10.05 -9.06 -8.67
N ILE A 582 10.87 -9.96 -9.21
CA ILE A 582 10.62 -10.73 -10.46
C ILE A 582 10.45 -12.24 -10.20
N ASN A 583 10.43 -12.62 -8.92
CA ASN A 583 10.14 -13.94 -8.37
C ASN A 583 9.64 -13.76 -6.93
N ASP A 584 9.23 -14.84 -6.28
CA ASP A 584 8.66 -14.83 -4.93
C ASP A 584 9.71 -15.00 -3.82
N CYS A 585 10.97 -14.65 -4.10
CA CYS A 585 12.00 -14.56 -3.07
C CYS A 585 11.72 -13.37 -2.14
N GLY A 586 11.43 -13.70 -0.89
CA GLY A 586 11.32 -12.77 0.23
C GLY A 586 11.01 -13.55 1.50
N TYR A 587 11.65 -13.20 2.61
CA TYR A 587 11.41 -13.91 3.87
C TYR A 587 9.95 -13.73 4.31
N TRP A 588 9.19 -14.83 4.34
CA TRP A 588 7.73 -14.87 4.56
C TRP A 588 6.87 -14.06 3.58
N LEU A 589 7.36 -13.76 2.38
CA LEU A 589 6.61 -13.03 1.35
C LEU A 589 5.28 -13.73 0.99
N ASN A 590 5.31 -15.04 0.78
CA ASN A 590 4.12 -15.87 0.56
C ASN A 590 3.41 -16.28 1.88
N GLY A 591 3.69 -15.58 2.99
CA GLY A 591 3.19 -15.88 4.33
C GLY A 591 4.20 -16.59 5.24
N VAL A 592 3.86 -16.67 6.52
CA VAL A 592 4.68 -17.34 7.55
C VAL A 592 4.86 -18.83 7.24
N ASP A 593 6.06 -19.34 7.51
CA ASP A 593 6.54 -20.70 7.18
C ASP A 593 6.52 -21.09 5.69
N SER A 594 6.20 -20.16 4.78
CA SER A 594 6.23 -20.44 3.34
C SER A 594 7.65 -20.67 2.81
N THR A 595 7.77 -21.55 1.81
CA THR A 595 8.96 -21.66 0.96
C THR A 595 8.65 -21.01 -0.39
N PRO A 596 9.53 -20.15 -0.94
CA PRO A 596 9.37 -19.59 -2.28
C PRO A 596 9.22 -20.66 -3.36
N GLN A 597 8.27 -20.47 -4.28
CA GLN A 597 8.09 -21.30 -5.46
C GLN A 597 9.36 -21.32 -6.32
N PHE A 598 10.07 -20.20 -6.42
CA PHE A 598 11.34 -20.09 -7.15
C PHE A 598 12.38 -21.14 -6.71
N GLU A 599 12.40 -21.51 -5.42
CA GLU A 599 13.24 -22.59 -4.89
C GLU A 599 12.56 -23.96 -5.01
N LEU A 600 11.26 -24.06 -4.70
CA LEU A 600 10.51 -25.33 -4.76
C LEU A 600 10.47 -25.95 -6.16
N THR A 601 10.39 -25.13 -7.21
CA THR A 601 10.45 -25.59 -8.61
C THR A 601 11.88 -25.81 -9.12
N GLY A 602 12.89 -25.46 -8.33
CA GLY A 602 14.30 -25.50 -8.72
C GLY A 602 14.67 -24.48 -9.80
N THR A 603 13.89 -23.40 -9.95
CA THR A 603 14.16 -22.34 -10.94
C THR A 603 15.35 -21.47 -10.53
N GLY A 604 15.57 -21.27 -9.22
CA GLY A 604 16.76 -20.63 -8.69
C GLY A 604 16.89 -20.76 -7.17
N ASN A 605 17.63 -19.84 -6.55
CA ASN A 605 17.96 -19.83 -5.12
C ASN A 605 17.76 -18.41 -4.56
N CYS A 606 17.00 -18.28 -3.47
CA CYS A 606 16.65 -17.00 -2.88
C CYS A 606 17.74 -16.40 -1.98
N THR A 607 18.78 -17.15 -1.60
CA THR A 607 19.93 -16.60 -0.85
C THR A 607 20.57 -15.43 -1.59
N GLY A 608 20.77 -15.57 -2.91
CA GLY A 608 21.33 -14.50 -3.75
C GLY A 608 20.38 -13.32 -3.98
N VAL A 609 19.10 -13.44 -3.61
CA VAL A 609 18.12 -12.35 -3.64
C VAL A 609 17.99 -11.69 -2.27
N GLU A 610 17.96 -12.45 -1.17
CA GLU A 610 17.84 -11.90 0.19
C GLU A 610 19.11 -11.19 0.67
N GLU A 611 20.29 -11.71 0.33
CA GLU A 611 21.59 -11.18 0.79
C GLU A 611 22.05 -9.96 -0.03
N TRP A 612 21.29 -8.87 0.04
CA TRP A 612 21.55 -7.62 -0.70
C TRP A 612 22.94 -7.00 -0.48
N PHE A 613 23.58 -7.30 0.65
CA PHE A 613 24.95 -6.90 0.96
C PHE A 613 26.00 -7.60 0.06
N ASN A 614 25.61 -8.66 -0.65
CA ASN A 614 26.43 -9.39 -1.64
C ASN A 614 26.14 -9.00 -3.10
N TYR A 615 25.24 -8.03 -3.38
CA TYR A 615 24.94 -7.61 -4.75
C TYR A 615 26.13 -6.93 -5.43
N SER A 616 26.50 -7.40 -6.63
CA SER A 616 27.46 -6.72 -7.50
C SER A 616 26.85 -5.47 -8.13
N ASP A 617 27.70 -4.58 -8.66
CA ASP A 617 27.24 -3.36 -9.33
C ASP A 617 26.40 -3.68 -10.58
N GLU A 618 26.66 -4.79 -11.27
CA GLU A 618 25.85 -5.26 -12.40
C GLU A 618 24.45 -5.69 -11.96
N ALA A 619 24.33 -6.39 -10.82
CA ALA A 619 23.03 -6.77 -10.26
C ALA A 619 22.23 -5.51 -9.89
N LYS A 620 22.85 -4.56 -9.18
CA LYS A 620 22.24 -3.27 -8.84
C LYS A 620 21.80 -2.48 -10.07
N GLN A 621 22.61 -2.48 -11.13
CA GLN A 621 22.30 -1.80 -12.38
C GLN A 621 21.15 -2.48 -13.15
N SER A 622 21.04 -3.82 -13.09
CA SER A 622 19.91 -4.55 -13.69
C SER A 622 18.60 -4.30 -12.92
N ILE A 623 18.64 -4.25 -11.59
CA ILE A 623 17.49 -3.86 -10.76
C ILE A 623 17.08 -2.40 -11.01
N MET A 624 18.05 -1.49 -11.17
CA MET A 624 17.79 -0.09 -11.55
C MET A 624 17.11 0.02 -12.92
N ASP A 625 17.54 -0.76 -13.91
CA ASP A 625 16.95 -0.83 -15.25
C ASP A 625 15.45 -1.18 -15.16
N TYR A 626 15.13 -2.25 -14.44
CA TYR A 626 13.76 -2.68 -14.12
C TYR A 626 12.96 -1.64 -13.31
N THR A 627 13.60 -0.96 -12.36
CA THR A 627 13.00 0.13 -11.57
C THR A 627 12.53 1.28 -12.48
N LEU A 628 13.38 1.69 -13.42
CA LEU A 628 13.07 2.77 -14.37
C LEU A 628 11.98 2.35 -15.36
N ALA A 629 11.98 1.09 -15.81
CA ALA A 629 10.91 0.53 -16.64
C ALA A 629 9.53 0.61 -15.97
N ASN A 630 9.42 0.23 -14.69
CA ASN A 630 8.16 0.33 -13.93
C ASN A 630 7.70 1.78 -13.78
N MET A 631 8.61 2.67 -13.35
CA MET A 631 8.30 4.09 -13.17
C MET A 631 7.84 4.78 -14.48
N ASP A 632 8.41 4.40 -15.63
CA ASP A 632 8.04 4.95 -16.94
C ASP A 632 6.75 4.35 -17.50
N ALA A 633 6.53 3.04 -17.34
CA ALA A 633 5.33 2.35 -17.81
C ALA A 633 4.07 2.75 -17.02
N LEU A 634 4.17 2.81 -15.69
CA LEU A 634 3.04 3.12 -14.80
C LEU A 634 2.76 4.62 -14.70
N GLN A 635 3.79 5.46 -14.84
CA GLN A 635 3.77 6.94 -14.80
C GLN A 635 3.32 7.55 -13.46
N ASN A 636 2.10 7.26 -13.03
CA ASN A 636 1.56 7.60 -11.72
C ASN A 636 1.65 6.34 -10.86
N TYR A 637 2.54 6.31 -9.86
CA TYR A 637 2.88 5.06 -9.18
C TYR A 637 3.10 5.21 -7.68
N PHE A 638 2.97 4.08 -6.98
CA PHE A 638 3.35 3.89 -5.59
C PHE A 638 4.13 2.58 -5.44
N PHE A 639 5.39 2.65 -5.04
CA PHE A 639 6.21 1.45 -4.81
C PHE A 639 5.83 0.76 -3.49
N TRP A 640 5.66 -0.56 -3.49
CA TRP A 640 5.46 -1.40 -2.31
C TRP A 640 6.81 -1.96 -1.82
N THR A 641 7.37 -1.51 -0.69
CA THR A 641 6.93 -0.49 0.28
C THR A 641 8.10 0.48 0.58
N TRP A 642 7.86 1.56 1.33
CA TRP A 642 8.90 2.50 1.76
C TRP A 642 10.06 1.78 2.49
N LYS A 643 9.74 0.93 3.46
CA LYS A 643 10.75 0.17 4.21
C LYS A 643 10.25 -1.15 4.79
N ILE A 644 11.21 -2.04 5.06
CA ILE A 644 11.02 -3.33 5.74
C ILE A 644 11.86 -3.34 7.01
N GLY A 645 11.29 -3.85 8.09
CA GLY A 645 11.93 -3.96 9.40
C GLY A 645 12.96 -5.08 9.46
N ASN A 646 13.88 -4.98 10.42
CA ASN A 646 14.85 -6.05 10.67
C ASN A 646 14.14 -7.33 11.14
N SER A 647 14.59 -8.47 10.63
CA SER A 647 14.32 -9.78 11.21
C SER A 647 15.28 -10.03 12.38
N THR A 648 14.75 -10.49 13.52
CA THR A 648 15.55 -10.97 14.67
C THR A 648 16.21 -12.31 14.39
N VAL A 649 15.67 -13.10 13.46
CA VAL A 649 16.23 -14.40 13.04
C VAL A 649 17.37 -14.24 12.03
N LYS A 650 17.26 -13.31 11.08
CA LYS A 650 18.26 -13.05 10.03
C LYS A 650 19.29 -11.99 10.42
N GLY A 651 18.92 -11.03 11.28
CA GLY A 651 19.80 -9.95 11.74
C GLY A 651 19.92 -8.75 10.79
N TYR A 652 19.10 -8.69 9.73
CA TYR A 652 19.07 -7.63 8.71
C TYR A 652 17.63 -7.42 8.19
N PRO A 653 17.33 -6.32 7.45
CA PRO A 653 16.02 -6.16 6.81
C PRO A 653 15.96 -7.05 5.57
N THR A 654 15.00 -7.97 5.57
CA THR A 654 14.77 -9.00 4.54
C THR A 654 14.02 -8.45 3.33
N SER A 655 13.77 -9.29 2.32
CA SER A 655 12.92 -8.96 1.17
C SER A 655 13.35 -7.66 0.44
N PRO A 656 14.64 -7.48 0.09
CA PRO A 656 15.20 -6.19 -0.36
C PRO A 656 14.60 -5.63 -1.67
N MET A 657 13.99 -6.49 -2.49
CA MET A 657 13.23 -6.10 -3.69
C MET A 657 11.98 -5.27 -3.38
N TRP A 658 11.54 -5.28 -2.13
CA TRP A 658 10.33 -4.63 -1.62
C TRP A 658 10.64 -3.44 -0.71
N HIS A 659 11.89 -2.98 -0.67
CA HIS A 659 12.35 -1.97 0.29
C HIS A 659 12.92 -0.72 -0.41
N TYR A 660 12.07 0.28 -0.65
CA TYR A 660 12.43 1.50 -1.40
C TYR A 660 13.62 2.25 -0.79
N LYS A 661 13.57 2.53 0.52
CA LYS A 661 14.62 3.26 1.25
C LYS A 661 15.99 2.56 1.17
N LEU A 662 16.04 1.25 1.41
CA LEU A 662 17.27 0.45 1.28
C LEU A 662 17.81 0.52 -0.15
N GLY A 663 16.94 0.44 -1.16
CA GLY A 663 17.36 0.55 -2.56
C GLY A 663 17.93 1.92 -2.95
N LEU A 664 17.44 3.01 -2.34
CA LEU A 664 18.06 4.34 -2.48
C LEU A 664 19.43 4.42 -1.81
N GLU A 665 19.54 3.86 -0.60
CA GLU A 665 20.78 3.86 0.20
C GLU A 665 21.88 3.01 -0.45
N GLN A 666 21.51 1.86 -1.03
CA GLN A 666 22.43 0.85 -1.57
C GLN A 666 22.66 0.94 -3.10
N GLY A 667 21.84 1.73 -3.82
CA GLY A 667 22.12 2.17 -5.19
C GLY A 667 21.34 1.50 -6.32
N TRP A 668 20.25 0.78 -6.05
CA TRP A 668 19.38 0.19 -7.08
C TRP A 668 18.05 0.95 -7.31
N MET A 669 17.83 2.06 -6.61
CA MET A 669 16.73 3.01 -6.87
C MET A 669 17.26 4.38 -7.34
N PRO A 670 16.58 5.06 -8.28
CA PRO A 670 17.05 6.33 -8.81
C PRO A 670 16.96 7.45 -7.78
N LYS A 671 18.06 8.18 -7.57
CA LYS A 671 18.10 9.33 -6.64
C LYS A 671 17.16 10.46 -7.05
N ASP A 672 16.93 10.64 -8.35
CA ASP A 672 15.93 11.56 -8.90
C ASP A 672 14.94 10.72 -9.73
N PRO A 673 13.70 10.50 -9.25
CA PRO A 673 12.74 9.63 -9.93
C PRO A 673 12.19 10.20 -11.25
N ARG A 674 12.62 11.40 -11.67
CA ARG A 674 12.29 11.95 -12.99
C ARG A 674 13.11 11.32 -14.11
N VAL A 675 14.25 10.67 -13.80
CA VAL A 675 15.12 10.06 -14.82
C VAL A 675 14.52 8.82 -15.49
N ALA A 676 13.42 8.28 -14.95
CA ALA A 676 12.67 7.19 -15.58
C ALA A 676 11.99 7.61 -16.89
N GLY A 677 11.64 8.88 -17.06
CA GLY A 677 10.84 9.35 -18.21
C GLY A 677 11.49 9.03 -19.57
N GLY A 678 10.83 8.19 -20.36
CA GLY A 678 11.31 7.70 -21.66
C GLY A 678 12.25 6.49 -21.60
N HIS A 679 12.45 5.88 -20.43
CA HIS A 679 13.26 4.67 -20.28
C HIS A 679 12.78 3.53 -21.19
N CYS A 680 11.47 3.26 -21.23
CA CYS A 680 10.91 2.20 -22.06
C CYS A 680 11.21 2.41 -23.54
N GLN A 681 11.05 3.65 -24.02
CA GLN A 681 11.41 4.03 -25.38
C GLN A 681 12.90 3.81 -25.68
N ASN A 682 13.78 4.08 -24.71
CA ASN A 682 15.23 3.90 -24.87
C ASN A 682 15.64 2.41 -24.97
N ILE A 683 14.95 1.50 -24.25
CA ILE A 683 15.16 0.05 -24.39
C ILE A 683 14.38 -0.56 -25.57
N GLY A 684 13.77 0.27 -26.43
CA GLY A 684 13.09 -0.18 -27.65
C GLY A 684 11.68 -0.74 -27.45
N VAL A 685 11.06 -0.52 -26.29
CA VAL A 685 9.68 -0.98 -25.98
C VAL A 685 8.78 0.22 -25.78
N GLY A 686 7.74 0.36 -26.59
CA GLY A 686 6.74 1.41 -26.36
C GLY A 686 5.76 1.62 -27.50
N GLY A 687 4.62 2.23 -27.15
CA GLY A 687 3.64 2.77 -28.08
C GLY A 687 3.60 4.30 -28.04
N ASN A 688 2.46 4.88 -28.43
CA ASN A 688 2.22 6.30 -28.23
C ASN A 688 2.20 6.62 -26.72
N GLN A 689 2.88 7.70 -26.33
CA GLN A 689 2.82 8.24 -24.97
C GLN A 689 1.44 8.85 -24.70
N PHE A 690 0.92 8.71 -23.47
CA PHE A 690 -0.30 9.40 -23.07
C PHE A 690 -0.13 10.92 -23.22
N ALA A 691 -1.13 11.57 -23.82
CA ALA A 691 -1.06 12.99 -24.17
C ALA A 691 -1.16 13.94 -22.95
N GLY A 692 -1.34 13.41 -21.74
CA GLY A 692 -1.56 14.21 -20.53
C GLY A 692 -2.95 14.86 -20.46
N THR A 693 -3.92 14.37 -21.24
CA THR A 693 -5.31 14.90 -21.24
C THR A 693 -6.26 13.78 -20.83
N TYR A 694 -6.82 13.88 -19.63
CA TYR A 694 -7.83 12.95 -19.12
C TYR A 694 -9.25 13.34 -19.57
N PRO A 695 -10.22 12.40 -19.59
CA PRO A 695 -11.63 12.72 -19.65
C PRO A 695 -12.04 13.75 -18.60
N ALA A 696 -12.86 14.73 -18.98
CA ALA A 696 -13.23 15.85 -18.12
C ALA A 696 -13.90 15.40 -16.79
N SER A 697 -14.69 14.33 -16.83
CA SER A 697 -15.32 13.74 -15.65
C SER A 697 -14.31 13.13 -14.67
N ALA A 698 -13.23 12.51 -15.16
CA ALA A 698 -12.19 11.88 -14.32
C ALA A 698 -11.41 12.90 -13.46
N VAL A 699 -11.41 14.17 -13.85
CA VAL A 699 -10.80 15.29 -13.10
C VAL A 699 -11.82 16.23 -12.47
N GLY A 700 -13.12 15.96 -12.62
CA GLY A 700 -14.22 16.76 -12.06
C GLY A 700 -14.41 18.13 -12.75
N SER A 701 -13.96 18.28 -13.99
CA SER A 701 -14.05 19.51 -14.78
C SER A 701 -15.35 19.53 -15.59
N PHE A 702 -16.47 19.82 -14.91
CA PHE A 702 -17.77 19.96 -15.56
C PHE A 702 -18.09 21.44 -15.88
N PRO A 703 -18.94 21.71 -16.89
CA PRO A 703 -19.55 23.02 -17.08
C PRO A 703 -20.31 23.47 -15.82
N ILE A 704 -20.20 24.75 -15.46
CA ILE A 704 -20.73 25.33 -14.21
C ILE A 704 -22.27 25.22 -14.09
N ASP A 705 -22.97 25.04 -15.20
CA ASP A 705 -24.43 24.86 -15.28
C ASP A 705 -24.89 23.40 -15.06
N VAL A 706 -23.97 22.44 -14.96
CA VAL A 706 -24.26 21.01 -14.75
C VAL A 706 -24.10 20.66 -13.26
N ALA A 707 -25.24 20.62 -12.54
CA ALA A 707 -25.25 20.36 -11.09
C ALA A 707 -24.85 18.92 -10.68
N THR A 708 -24.88 17.96 -11.62
CA THR A 708 -24.59 16.53 -11.38
C THR A 708 -23.97 15.90 -12.64
N PRO A 709 -22.95 15.02 -12.53
CA PRO A 709 -22.39 14.31 -13.67
C PRO A 709 -23.45 13.48 -14.38
N THR A 710 -23.38 13.41 -15.71
CA THR A 710 -24.25 12.51 -16.50
C THR A 710 -23.53 11.17 -16.68
N ILE A 711 -23.81 10.23 -15.78
CA ILE A 711 -23.45 8.82 -15.95
C ILE A 711 -24.39 8.21 -17.00
N ASP A 712 -23.90 7.29 -17.82
CA ASP A 712 -24.75 6.53 -18.75
C ASP A 712 -25.92 5.85 -17.98
N PRO A 713 -27.20 6.15 -18.31
CA PRO A 713 -28.34 5.56 -17.62
C PRO A 713 -28.39 4.02 -17.67
N THR A 714 -27.77 3.39 -18.66
CA THR A 714 -27.66 1.93 -18.73
C THR A 714 -26.70 1.38 -17.68
N GLN A 715 -25.60 2.08 -17.37
CA GLN A 715 -24.68 1.73 -16.28
C GLN A 715 -25.35 1.94 -14.92
N VAL A 716 -26.08 3.03 -14.73
CA VAL A 716 -26.88 3.24 -13.50
C VAL A 716 -27.90 2.11 -13.35
N ALA A 717 -28.64 1.76 -14.40
CA ALA A 717 -29.61 0.67 -14.34
C ALA A 717 -28.99 -0.71 -14.08
N SER A 718 -27.77 -1.00 -14.58
CA SER A 718 -27.12 -2.29 -14.35
C SER A 718 -26.53 -2.46 -12.95
N HIS A 719 -26.06 -1.38 -12.31
CA HIS A 719 -25.32 -1.45 -11.03
C HIS A 719 -26.11 -0.94 -9.81
N SER A 720 -27.29 -0.34 -10.02
CA SER A 720 -28.12 0.22 -8.94
C SER A 720 -28.84 -0.81 -8.06
N VAL A 721 -28.93 -2.08 -8.47
CA VAL A 721 -29.61 -3.12 -7.70
C VAL A 721 -28.76 -3.57 -6.51
N TRP A 722 -29.24 -3.28 -5.31
CA TRP A 722 -28.57 -3.63 -4.06
C TRP A 722 -29.54 -4.22 -3.01
N PRO A 723 -29.20 -5.33 -2.32
CA PRO A 723 -28.02 -6.19 -2.55
C PRO A 723 -28.00 -6.84 -3.95
N PRO A 724 -26.85 -7.36 -4.41
CA PRO A 724 -26.74 -8.03 -5.71
C PRO A 724 -27.71 -9.22 -5.84
N THR A 725 -28.17 -9.49 -7.06
CA THR A 725 -29.18 -10.54 -7.33
C THR A 725 -28.62 -11.97 -7.38
N ALA A 726 -27.29 -12.10 -7.39
CA ALA A 726 -26.55 -13.34 -7.23
C ALA A 726 -25.29 -13.09 -6.39
N LEU A 727 -24.89 -14.05 -5.55
CA LEU A 727 -23.74 -13.93 -4.65
C LEU A 727 -23.21 -15.32 -4.26
N GLY A 728 -21.93 -15.45 -3.91
CA GLY A 728 -21.38 -16.69 -3.33
C GLY A 728 -20.99 -17.81 -4.33
N PRO A 729 -20.54 -18.98 -3.81
CA PRO A 729 -19.92 -20.06 -4.58
C PRO A 729 -20.84 -20.61 -5.67
N SER A 730 -20.26 -21.06 -6.80
CA SER A 730 -21.05 -21.71 -7.86
C SER A 730 -21.63 -23.07 -7.40
N PRO A 731 -22.94 -23.33 -7.57
CA PRO A 731 -23.97 -22.43 -8.08
C PRO A 731 -24.38 -21.37 -7.05
N SER A 732 -24.26 -20.10 -7.44
CA SER A 732 -24.45 -18.94 -6.55
C SER A 732 -25.86 -18.87 -5.95
N TYR A 733 -25.96 -18.23 -4.78
CA TYR A 733 -27.23 -17.97 -4.12
C TYR A 733 -28.12 -17.09 -5.01
N SER A 734 -29.38 -17.47 -5.15
CA SER A 734 -30.39 -16.69 -5.89
C SER A 734 -30.85 -15.45 -5.10
N ALA A 735 -31.36 -14.44 -5.79
CA ALA A 735 -31.95 -13.24 -5.18
C ALA A 735 -32.94 -13.56 -4.03
N ALA A 736 -33.77 -14.60 -4.19
CA ALA A 736 -34.71 -15.03 -3.14
C ALA A 736 -34.01 -15.57 -1.88
N GLN A 737 -32.86 -16.24 -2.01
CA GLN A 737 -32.03 -16.65 -0.88
C GLN A 737 -31.32 -15.44 -0.25
N ILE A 738 -30.81 -14.52 -1.08
CA ILE A 738 -30.11 -13.31 -0.62
C ILE A 738 -31.05 -12.39 0.19
N THR A 739 -32.36 -12.33 -0.11
CA THR A 739 -33.32 -11.60 0.74
C THR A 739 -33.50 -12.18 2.15
N LEU A 740 -33.02 -13.41 2.39
CA LEU A 740 -33.03 -14.06 3.71
C LEU A 740 -31.69 -13.90 4.45
N PHE A 741 -30.69 -13.28 3.83
CA PHE A 741 -29.37 -13.15 4.44
C PHE A 741 -29.41 -12.18 5.64
N PRO A 742 -28.54 -12.39 6.64
CA PRO A 742 -28.32 -11.40 7.67
C PRO A 742 -27.90 -10.07 7.05
N THR A 743 -28.58 -9.01 7.45
CA THR A 743 -28.35 -7.63 7.03
C THR A 743 -28.23 -6.75 8.27
N LEU A 744 -27.52 -5.63 8.15
CA LEU A 744 -27.41 -4.63 9.20
C LEU A 744 -28.58 -3.62 9.10
N THR A 745 -28.72 -2.74 10.09
CA THR A 745 -29.70 -1.64 10.11
C THR A 745 -29.05 -0.32 10.50
N GLN A 746 -29.46 0.80 9.87
CA GLN A 746 -28.90 2.14 10.12
C GLN A 746 -29.52 2.84 11.34
N THR A 747 -29.49 2.16 12.48
CA THR A 747 -30.02 2.67 13.77
C THR A 747 -28.93 2.95 14.81
N GLY A 748 -27.66 2.67 14.48
CA GLY A 748 -26.52 2.91 15.35
C GLY A 748 -26.17 4.39 15.52
N THR A 749 -25.36 4.69 16.53
CA THR A 749 -24.72 6.01 16.66
C THR A 749 -23.65 6.16 15.58
N ARG A 750 -23.62 7.30 14.87
CA ARG A 750 -22.62 7.55 13.82
C ARG A 750 -21.19 7.40 14.33
N ASN A 751 -20.35 6.73 13.54
CA ASN A 751 -18.93 6.55 13.81
C ASN A 751 -18.12 7.82 13.49
N VAL A 752 -18.38 8.90 14.23
CA VAL A 752 -17.62 10.16 14.09
C VAL A 752 -16.19 9.94 14.55
N LEU A 753 -15.22 10.17 13.65
CA LEU A 753 -13.82 9.88 13.88
C LEU A 753 -13.13 11.00 14.67
N ALA A 754 -12.21 10.61 15.55
CA ALA A 754 -11.49 11.55 16.41
C ALA A 754 -10.63 12.51 15.57
N THR A 755 -10.61 13.77 15.99
CA THR A 755 -9.76 14.83 15.43
C THR A 755 -8.46 14.93 16.22
N PRO A 756 -7.35 15.41 15.64
CA PRO A 756 -6.12 15.64 16.39
C PRO A 756 -6.36 16.66 17.49
N THR A 757 -5.62 16.55 18.59
CA THR A 757 -5.58 17.61 19.60
C THR A 757 -4.82 18.81 19.04
N HIS A 758 -5.27 20.02 19.38
CA HIS A 758 -4.64 21.27 18.97
C HIS A 758 -4.68 22.28 20.14
N PRO A 759 -3.92 23.39 20.07
CA PRO A 759 -4.06 24.50 21.01
C PRO A 759 -5.52 24.95 21.14
N SER A 760 -5.95 25.28 22.36
CA SER A 760 -7.36 25.54 22.71
C SER A 760 -8.06 26.70 21.97
N ASN A 761 -7.31 27.50 21.20
CA ASN A 761 -7.81 28.59 20.37
C ASN A 761 -8.01 28.20 18.90
N VAL A 762 -7.75 26.94 18.53
CA VAL A 762 -7.94 26.41 17.18
C VAL A 762 -9.31 25.77 17.06
N THR A 763 -10.08 26.15 16.04
CA THR A 763 -11.32 25.47 15.66
C THR A 763 -11.03 24.60 14.44
N LEU A 764 -11.12 23.28 14.61
CA LEU A 764 -11.08 22.32 13.50
C LEU A 764 -12.49 21.83 13.17
N GLY A 765 -12.63 21.15 12.03
CA GLY A 765 -13.85 20.39 11.74
C GLY A 765 -14.08 19.27 12.76
N GLY A 766 -15.34 18.90 12.99
CA GLY A 766 -15.75 17.98 14.08
C GLY A 766 -15.59 16.49 13.78
N GLY A 767 -14.82 16.10 12.76
CA GLY A 767 -14.70 14.72 12.30
C GLY A 767 -15.84 14.24 11.39
N TRP A 768 -16.68 15.17 10.91
CA TRP A 768 -17.84 14.90 10.06
C TRP A 768 -18.09 16.11 9.15
N ALA A 769 -18.19 15.91 7.83
CA ALA A 769 -18.28 16.98 6.84
C ALA A 769 -19.72 17.29 6.44
N ASN A 770 -20.54 16.27 6.19
CA ASN A 770 -21.94 16.43 5.79
C ASN A 770 -22.84 16.61 7.02
N ALA A 771 -23.01 17.86 7.45
CA ALA A 771 -23.89 18.22 8.56
C ALA A 771 -25.39 17.89 8.31
N ALA A 772 -25.79 17.59 7.06
CA ALA A 772 -27.14 17.16 6.74
C ALA A 772 -27.35 15.63 6.88
N ASP A 773 -26.28 14.84 7.05
CA ASP A 773 -26.39 13.40 7.22
C ASP A 773 -26.94 13.03 8.63
N ALA A 774 -28.26 12.82 8.68
CA ALA A 774 -28.97 12.37 9.85
C ALA A 774 -28.99 10.84 10.03
N THR A 775 -28.45 10.07 9.07
CA THR A 775 -28.55 8.61 9.02
C THR A 775 -27.79 7.97 10.18
N GLY A 776 -28.31 6.89 10.78
CA GLY A 776 -27.58 6.12 11.80
C GLY A 776 -26.42 5.34 11.20
N ALA A 777 -25.53 4.82 12.05
CA ALA A 777 -24.52 3.85 11.63
C ALA A 777 -25.14 2.47 11.39
N TRP A 778 -24.57 1.70 10.46
CA TRP A 778 -24.92 0.28 10.29
C TRP A 778 -24.55 -0.53 11.55
N VAL A 779 -25.54 -1.14 12.18
CA VAL A 779 -25.37 -2.05 13.33
C VAL A 779 -26.16 -3.34 13.13
N ARG A 780 -25.81 -4.39 13.87
CA ARG A 780 -26.58 -5.64 13.91
C ARG A 780 -28.02 -5.36 14.39
N VAL A 781 -28.99 -5.97 13.74
CA VAL A 781 -30.41 -5.88 14.10
C VAL A 781 -30.62 -6.53 15.47
N ALA A 782 -31.22 -5.80 16.40
CA ALA A 782 -31.42 -6.28 17.78
C ALA A 782 -32.30 -7.53 17.81
N GLY A 783 -31.86 -8.55 18.55
CA GLY A 783 -32.55 -9.85 18.64
C GLY A 783 -32.27 -10.81 17.48
N CYS A 784 -31.46 -10.44 16.48
CA CYS A 784 -31.04 -11.33 15.42
C CYS A 784 -29.73 -12.07 15.74
N GLU A 785 -29.72 -13.38 15.46
CA GLU A 785 -28.49 -14.16 15.41
C GLU A 785 -27.81 -13.96 14.06
N TYR A 786 -26.48 -13.83 14.09
CA TYR A 786 -25.63 -13.72 12.91
C TYR A 786 -24.60 -14.85 12.96
N PRO A 787 -24.37 -15.58 11.85
CA PRO A 787 -23.23 -16.46 11.68
C PRO A 787 -21.87 -15.76 11.96
N ASP A 788 -20.80 -16.56 12.04
CA ASP A 788 -19.42 -16.07 12.03
C ASP A 788 -19.18 -15.24 10.75
N GLU A 789 -18.64 -14.03 10.88
CA GLU A 789 -18.51 -13.11 9.75
C GLU A 789 -17.36 -13.49 8.80
N TYR A 790 -16.42 -14.39 9.17
CA TYR A 790 -15.32 -14.88 8.31
C TYR A 790 -15.56 -16.34 7.89
N ASP A 791 -16.40 -17.10 8.63
CA ASP A 791 -16.73 -18.52 8.42
C ASP A 791 -18.23 -18.77 8.17
N ALA A 792 -18.85 -17.97 7.28
CA ALA A 792 -20.25 -18.18 6.84
C ALA A 792 -20.39 -18.73 5.42
N ASN A 793 -19.30 -19.17 4.79
CA ASN A 793 -19.33 -19.76 3.45
C ASN A 793 -20.04 -21.11 3.37
N THR A 794 -20.11 -21.81 4.51
CA THR A 794 -20.85 -23.08 4.65
C THR A 794 -22.07 -22.96 5.57
N ALA A 795 -22.37 -21.75 6.07
CA ALA A 795 -23.53 -21.50 6.90
C ALA A 795 -24.82 -21.78 6.13
N ALA A 796 -25.82 -22.35 6.81
CA ALA A 796 -27.14 -22.52 6.22
C ALA A 796 -27.76 -21.16 5.92
N VAL A 797 -28.35 -21.02 4.72
CA VAL A 797 -29.18 -19.86 4.39
C VAL A 797 -30.35 -19.80 5.39
N PRO A 798 -30.60 -18.66 6.06
CA PRO A 798 -31.72 -18.54 6.98
C PRO A 798 -33.05 -18.84 6.28
N THR A 799 -33.99 -19.45 7.00
CA THR A 799 -35.33 -19.80 6.45
C THR A 799 -36.31 -18.63 6.45
N ALA A 800 -35.98 -17.54 7.15
CA ALA A 800 -36.71 -16.30 7.19
C ALA A 800 -35.72 -15.13 7.37
N GLN A 801 -36.03 -13.96 6.80
CA GLN A 801 -35.26 -12.74 7.07
C GLN A 801 -35.45 -12.37 8.54
N CYS A 802 -34.35 -12.25 9.29
CA CYS A 802 -34.43 -11.72 10.64
C CYS A 802 -34.59 -10.20 10.59
N THR A 803 -35.76 -9.71 11.02
CA THR A 803 -36.14 -8.29 11.04
C THR A 803 -35.98 -7.66 12.43
N GLY A 804 -35.41 -8.41 13.38
CA GLY A 804 -35.47 -8.12 14.80
C GLY A 804 -36.78 -8.64 15.41
N SER A 805 -36.92 -8.51 16.72
CA SER A 805 -38.15 -8.91 17.40
C SER A 805 -39.32 -7.96 17.09
N LEU A 806 -40.47 -8.57 16.77
CA LEU A 806 -41.81 -7.98 16.86
C LEU A 806 -42.15 -7.52 18.28
#